data_AF-A0A0M0JW15-F1
#
_entry.id   AF-A0A0M0JW15-F1
#
_cell.length_a   1.000
_cell.length_b   1.000
_cell.length_c   1.000
_cell.angle_alpha   90.00
_cell.angle_beta   90.00
_cell.angle_gamma   90.00
#
_symmetry.space_group_name_H-M   'P 1'
#
loop_
_entity.id
_entity.type
_entity.pdbx_description
1 polymer ?
#
loop_
_entity_poly.entity_id
_entity_poly.type
_entity_poly.pdbx_seq_one_letter_code
_entity_poly.pdbx_strand_id
1 'polypeptide(L)'
;MSAMRAELQARRLQRAKDLKDQAKAQLELDKEIKKKEEEKRLEIGKEQRAKEAAWQERREQQAQAFVMKGHKLVEETRQRQKNMDKAEDEQDKKERAEGLAEKKRILEAYKKEKAENYEENKVKVQSVKKATDPAIIAEAKKWASEQRVGSAEDKRKQFSALNFNMMASVESQTPACDACLFFVANMEGASVDRVLDIFNGCGHSVRLDEYLLCSCSNGCVPQNFHEHHENFTSGAVLQAGATWRIAHPQARIPPGARPWNQTYQYLSNGNDAFALVRRSPAYVLDTVGDFGPDPGAAGWTVAGVPGATVDHTLIRKNTTSSGNCGAWSHSAGTSAASSEWMVYPQGTWPFQASPSNTVSPSSPSSSSSCPSPPSAPCSLSSVITKCGPSAPVTASAALDRRPDRSRLVVATWNAEWLFDGVCDPTSSPWAGGTECVGHASGLNRCDAAGAAAHLQRMAARMAAFDADVISLVEIESCAMLDAVGAVQHNPNGGASGAAYESLMTTGTDTFLRQQVGLLSRLRSIAPVERSSARQAYPIDGASGCGDAANGTSDTSKHYVARLHLELPAASGAAESTEAATLIVVGMHLKAIPTDPPSCHKREAQARVMQPLLATALAESDYVIALGDLNDFDGDACCRDAANSTPTSRVLRMLKDPDRDGTDELHSVVQRMPQAQRYTDWWDHAPADGVEQGATEHSSLDHMLVSTALFERLVSVRIDHTTAPMDYSDHWPIIATFDLGPRLSSPPSSSPPSPTGGCSDAKAATMMMAGILILVLSCGCFLSFFWWGVWKGKEGAQDRMLERIGAIQTRKRSNKTSKARAEAAMDDFGGGGFNMEMNEAALAASIKYSSETERSSRPDGKHQLNDYELRKEGDDD
;
A
#
# COMPACT_ATOMS: atom_id res chain seq x y z
N MET A 1 -87.97 -78.27 -12.21
CA MET A 1 -87.16 -77.56 -13.24
C MET A 1 -87.65 -76.16 -13.56
N SER A 2 -88.79 -75.95 -14.24
CA SER A 2 -89.22 -74.61 -14.69
C SER A 2 -89.27 -73.55 -13.57
N ALA A 3 -90.04 -73.81 -12.50
CA ALA A 3 -90.17 -72.89 -11.36
C ALA A 3 -88.80 -72.50 -10.73
N MET A 4 -87.88 -73.46 -10.59
CA MET A 4 -86.54 -73.22 -10.04
C MET A 4 -85.68 -72.31 -10.94
N ARG A 5 -85.87 -72.34 -12.27
CA ARG A 5 -85.22 -71.38 -13.18
C ARG A 5 -85.83 -69.98 -13.01
N ALA A 6 -87.15 -69.87 -12.93
CA ALA A 6 -87.84 -68.60 -12.71
C ALA A 6 -87.43 -67.96 -11.37
N GLU A 7 -87.36 -68.74 -10.29
CA GLU A 7 -86.93 -68.30 -8.97
C GLU A 7 -85.45 -67.85 -8.97
N LEU A 8 -84.55 -68.62 -9.60
CA LEU A 8 -83.14 -68.23 -9.77
C LEU A 8 -83.00 -66.93 -10.58
N GLN A 9 -83.84 -66.74 -11.60
CA GLN A 9 -83.87 -65.53 -12.42
C GLN A 9 -84.40 -64.32 -11.62
N ALA A 10 -85.43 -64.50 -10.79
CA ALA A 10 -85.93 -63.48 -9.87
C ALA A 10 -84.87 -63.09 -8.82
N ARG A 11 -84.22 -64.07 -8.18
CA ARG A 11 -83.10 -63.84 -7.24
C ARG A 11 -81.92 -63.11 -7.90
N ARG A 12 -81.62 -63.40 -9.17
CA ARG A 12 -80.60 -62.68 -9.97
C ARG A 12 -81.01 -61.24 -10.28
N LEU A 13 -82.26 -61.01 -10.67
CA LEU A 13 -82.81 -59.67 -10.92
C LEU A 13 -82.80 -58.81 -9.64
N GLN A 14 -83.20 -59.38 -8.49
CA GLN A 14 -83.14 -58.70 -7.21
C GLN A 14 -81.68 -58.35 -6.86
N ARG A 15 -80.75 -59.31 -6.89
CA ARG A 15 -79.33 -59.04 -6.62
C ARG A 15 -78.71 -58.01 -7.57
N ALA A 16 -79.13 -57.97 -8.84
CA ALA A 16 -78.68 -56.96 -9.80
C ALA A 16 -79.24 -55.56 -9.47
N LYS A 17 -80.46 -55.47 -8.93
CA LYS A 17 -81.01 -54.23 -8.37
C LYS A 17 -80.24 -53.81 -7.11
N ASP A 18 -80.05 -54.72 -6.15
CA ASP A 18 -79.36 -54.44 -4.89
C ASP A 18 -77.94 -53.91 -5.13
N LEU A 19 -77.19 -54.52 -6.06
CA LEU A 19 -75.86 -54.06 -6.46
C LEU A 19 -75.88 -52.69 -7.16
N LYS A 20 -76.93 -52.38 -7.94
CA LYS A 20 -77.08 -51.08 -8.59
C LYS A 20 -77.41 -49.98 -7.57
N ASP A 21 -78.26 -50.27 -6.60
CA ASP A 21 -78.63 -49.34 -5.55
C ASP A 21 -77.46 -49.12 -4.57
N GLN A 22 -76.65 -50.16 -4.27
CA GLN A 22 -75.37 -50.04 -3.57
C GLN A 22 -74.34 -49.19 -4.33
N ALA A 23 -74.15 -49.44 -5.63
CA ALA A 23 -73.23 -48.65 -6.46
C ALA A 23 -73.65 -47.17 -6.55
N LYS A 24 -74.96 -46.89 -6.56
CA LYS A 24 -75.48 -45.52 -6.49
C LYS A 24 -75.20 -44.88 -5.11
N ALA A 25 -75.42 -45.61 -4.01
CA ALA A 25 -75.12 -45.10 -2.67
C ALA A 25 -73.62 -44.78 -2.48
N GLN A 26 -72.73 -45.66 -2.97
CA GLN A 26 -71.29 -45.40 -2.97
C GLN A 26 -70.93 -44.15 -3.79
N LEU A 27 -71.51 -43.99 -4.98
CA LEU A 27 -71.25 -42.82 -5.83
C LEU A 27 -71.66 -41.49 -5.18
N GLU A 28 -72.74 -41.44 -4.40
CA GLU A 28 -73.11 -40.22 -3.66
C GLU A 28 -72.17 -39.99 -2.46
N LEU A 29 -71.73 -41.05 -1.75
CA LEU A 29 -70.73 -40.96 -0.68
C LEU A 29 -69.38 -40.45 -1.22
N ASP A 30 -68.91 -40.97 -2.35
CA ASP A 30 -67.66 -40.56 -2.99
C ASP A 30 -67.69 -39.07 -3.41
N LYS A 31 -68.84 -38.57 -3.89
CA LYS A 31 -69.04 -37.12 -4.16
C LYS A 31 -68.95 -36.30 -2.87
N GLU A 32 -69.55 -36.74 -1.78
CA GLU A 32 -69.56 -35.98 -0.53
C GLU A 32 -68.18 -35.97 0.15
N ILE A 33 -67.44 -37.08 0.08
CA ILE A 33 -66.02 -37.14 0.47
C ILE A 33 -65.22 -36.15 -0.39
N LYS A 34 -65.34 -36.22 -1.71
CA LYS A 34 -64.61 -35.32 -2.62
C LYS A 34 -64.93 -33.85 -2.37
N LYS A 35 -66.19 -33.50 -2.11
CA LYS A 35 -66.60 -32.12 -1.76
C LYS A 35 -65.89 -31.64 -0.48
N LYS A 36 -65.84 -32.47 0.56
CA LYS A 36 -65.14 -32.15 1.82
C LYS A 36 -63.62 -32.04 1.64
N GLU A 37 -63.03 -32.81 0.73
CA GLU A 37 -61.62 -32.64 0.36
C GLU A 37 -61.36 -31.33 -0.41
N GLU A 38 -62.24 -30.94 -1.34
CA GLU A 38 -62.15 -29.67 -2.07
C GLU A 38 -62.32 -28.46 -1.13
N GLU A 39 -63.26 -28.53 -0.18
CA GLU A 39 -63.45 -27.52 0.87
C GLU A 39 -62.21 -27.38 1.76
N LYS A 40 -61.63 -28.50 2.23
CA LYS A 40 -60.41 -28.51 3.04
C LYS A 40 -59.18 -28.01 2.26
N ARG A 41 -59.06 -28.33 0.96
CA ARG A 41 -58.00 -27.79 0.09
C ARG A 41 -58.14 -26.28 -0.09
N LEU A 42 -59.36 -25.77 -0.22
CA LEU A 42 -59.62 -24.34 -0.32
C LEU A 42 -59.24 -23.59 0.96
N GLU A 43 -59.50 -24.18 2.13
CA GLU A 43 -59.13 -23.65 3.44
C GLU A 43 -57.61 -23.60 3.66
N ILE A 44 -56.90 -24.71 3.42
CA ILE A 44 -55.43 -24.75 3.45
C ILE A 44 -54.83 -23.72 2.49
N GLY A 45 -55.40 -23.57 1.29
CA GLY A 45 -54.98 -22.55 0.33
C GLY A 45 -55.23 -21.11 0.79
N LYS A 46 -56.24 -20.84 1.65
CA LYS A 46 -56.42 -19.52 2.28
C LYS A 46 -55.33 -19.26 3.31
N GLU A 47 -55.03 -20.24 4.18
CA GLU A 47 -53.93 -20.11 5.16
C GLU A 47 -52.58 -19.88 4.49
N GLN A 48 -52.27 -20.60 3.42
CA GLN A 48 -51.00 -20.45 2.69
C GLN A 48 -50.86 -19.03 2.13
N ARG A 49 -51.89 -18.51 1.45
CA ARG A 49 -51.89 -17.11 0.95
C ARG A 49 -51.79 -16.07 2.07
N ALA A 50 -52.38 -16.31 3.24
CA ALA A 50 -52.23 -15.42 4.40
C ALA A 50 -50.80 -15.45 4.97
N LYS A 51 -50.17 -16.63 5.04
CA LYS A 51 -48.78 -16.80 5.48
C LYS A 51 -47.79 -16.18 4.48
N GLU A 52 -48.05 -16.29 3.18
CA GLU A 52 -47.31 -15.63 2.10
C GLU A 52 -47.44 -14.10 2.18
N ALA A 53 -48.66 -13.57 2.32
CA ALA A 53 -48.89 -12.13 2.45
C ALA A 53 -48.14 -11.53 3.66
N ALA A 54 -48.27 -12.14 4.84
CA ALA A 54 -47.57 -11.70 6.04
C ALA A 54 -46.04 -11.88 5.95
N TRP A 55 -45.52 -12.75 5.06
CA TRP A 55 -44.09 -12.87 4.79
C TRP A 55 -43.59 -11.76 3.84
N GLN A 56 -44.37 -11.38 2.82
CA GLN A 56 -44.05 -10.23 1.98
C GLN A 56 -44.09 -8.92 2.78
N GLU A 57 -45.11 -8.71 3.61
CA GLU A 57 -45.23 -7.54 4.49
C GLU A 57 -44.01 -7.39 5.41
N ARG A 58 -43.54 -8.49 6.03
CA ARG A 58 -42.29 -8.46 6.82
C ARG A 58 -41.05 -8.17 5.98
N ARG A 59 -40.98 -8.65 4.72
CA ARG A 59 -39.88 -8.30 3.81
C ARG A 59 -39.90 -6.83 3.40
N GLU A 60 -41.07 -6.25 3.16
CA GLU A 60 -41.23 -4.83 2.84
C GLU A 60 -40.82 -3.96 4.04
N GLN A 61 -41.25 -4.32 5.26
CA GLN A 61 -40.81 -3.66 6.50
C GLN A 61 -39.29 -3.78 6.73
N GLN A 62 -38.70 -4.96 6.48
CA GLN A 62 -37.25 -5.16 6.58
C GLN A 62 -36.48 -4.38 5.50
N ALA A 63 -36.97 -4.32 4.27
CA ALA A 63 -36.38 -3.54 3.20
C ALA A 63 -36.44 -2.03 3.49
N GLN A 64 -37.56 -1.52 4.01
CA GLN A 64 -37.70 -0.13 4.44
C GLN A 64 -36.73 0.20 5.59
N ALA A 65 -36.63 -0.67 6.60
CA ALA A 65 -35.68 -0.49 7.70
C ALA A 65 -34.21 -0.52 7.23
N PHE A 66 -33.89 -1.40 6.26
CA PHE A 66 -32.57 -1.47 5.64
C PHE A 66 -32.23 -0.21 4.84
N VAL A 67 -33.15 0.27 3.99
CA VAL A 67 -33.00 1.52 3.22
C VAL A 67 -32.82 2.71 4.17
N MET A 68 -33.60 2.80 5.25
CA MET A 68 -33.41 3.86 6.27
C MET A 68 -32.06 3.76 6.99
N LYS A 69 -31.54 2.56 7.27
CA LYS A 69 -30.18 2.38 7.82
C LYS A 69 -29.12 2.82 6.80
N GLY A 70 -29.29 2.47 5.52
CA GLY A 70 -28.41 2.87 4.42
C GLY A 70 -28.37 4.38 4.20
N HIS A 71 -29.53 5.04 4.13
CA HIS A 71 -29.63 6.50 4.05
C HIS A 71 -28.92 7.19 5.24
N LYS A 72 -29.14 6.68 6.46
CA LYS A 72 -28.45 7.20 7.65
C LYS A 72 -26.93 7.03 7.56
N LEU A 73 -26.45 5.87 7.10
CA LEU A 73 -25.02 5.61 6.90
C LEU A 73 -24.41 6.50 5.81
N VAL A 74 -25.15 6.78 4.72
CA VAL A 74 -24.72 7.72 3.67
C VAL A 74 -24.64 9.15 4.21
N GLU A 75 -25.60 9.60 5.02
CA GLU A 75 -25.56 10.93 5.63
C GLU A 75 -24.41 11.06 6.64
N GLU A 76 -24.19 10.03 7.47
CA GLU A 76 -23.07 9.95 8.42
C GLU A 76 -21.71 9.92 7.71
N THR A 77 -21.56 9.14 6.64
CA THR A 77 -20.36 9.12 5.79
C THR A 77 -20.15 10.45 5.08
N ARG A 78 -21.20 11.08 4.56
CA ARG A 78 -21.12 12.40 3.91
C ARG A 78 -20.73 13.49 4.91
N GLN A 79 -21.19 13.41 6.15
CA GLN A 79 -20.78 14.33 7.20
C GLN A 79 -19.36 14.04 7.72
N ARG A 80 -18.94 12.77 7.75
CA ARG A 80 -17.53 12.37 7.98
C ARG A 80 -16.63 13.00 6.90
N GLN A 81 -16.96 12.83 5.62
CA GLN A 81 -16.22 13.40 4.48
C GLN A 81 -16.07 14.92 4.60
N LYS A 82 -17.16 15.67 4.80
CA LYS A 82 -17.12 17.14 5.04
C LYS A 82 -16.19 17.53 6.19
N ASN A 83 -16.08 16.69 7.23
CA ASN A 83 -15.16 16.92 8.35
C ASN A 83 -13.70 16.60 7.97
N MET A 84 -13.45 15.62 7.11
CA MET A 84 -12.11 15.30 6.56
C MET A 84 -11.64 16.42 5.62
N ASP A 85 -12.47 16.84 4.67
CA ASP A 85 -12.13 17.92 3.72
C ASP A 85 -11.79 19.22 4.45
N LYS A 86 -12.56 19.54 5.50
CA LYS A 86 -12.31 20.68 6.39
C LYS A 86 -11.05 20.52 7.23
N ALA A 87 -10.69 19.30 7.63
CA ALA A 87 -9.44 19.04 8.35
C ALA A 87 -8.23 19.18 7.42
N GLU A 88 -8.32 18.68 6.19
CA GLU A 88 -7.33 18.85 5.12
C GLU A 88 -7.10 20.35 4.86
N ASP A 89 -8.17 21.14 4.66
CA ASP A 89 -8.10 22.59 4.48
C ASP A 89 -7.46 23.36 5.66
N GLU A 90 -7.64 22.91 6.91
CA GLU A 90 -7.01 23.52 8.09
C GLU A 90 -5.54 23.07 8.27
N GLN A 91 -5.20 21.83 7.91
CA GLN A 91 -3.81 21.37 7.81
C GLN A 91 -3.06 22.21 6.76
N ASP A 92 -3.66 22.39 5.60
CA ASP A 92 -3.13 23.18 4.48
C ASP A 92 -2.80 24.63 4.87
N LYS A 93 -3.56 25.22 5.81
CA LYS A 93 -3.31 26.56 6.36
C LYS A 93 -2.11 26.58 7.32
N LYS A 94 -1.95 25.54 8.16
CA LYS A 94 -0.80 25.40 9.08
C LYS A 94 0.51 25.17 8.32
N GLU A 95 0.52 24.23 7.39
CA GLU A 95 1.71 23.91 6.58
C GLU A 95 2.21 25.11 5.78
N ARG A 96 1.28 25.92 5.21
CA ARG A 96 1.62 27.18 4.56
C ARG A 96 2.28 28.19 5.51
N ALA A 97 1.88 28.24 6.79
CA ALA A 97 2.50 29.11 7.78
C ALA A 97 3.88 28.60 8.22
N GLU A 98 4.01 27.31 8.47
CA GLU A 98 5.27 26.67 8.91
C GLU A 98 6.33 26.67 7.80
N GLY A 99 5.96 26.32 6.57
CA GLY A 99 6.85 26.39 5.41
C GLY A 99 7.32 27.82 5.08
N LEU A 100 6.48 28.83 5.34
CA LEU A 100 6.87 30.24 5.20
C LEU A 100 7.83 30.68 6.33
N ALA A 101 7.63 30.18 7.54
CA ALA A 101 8.52 30.43 8.68
C ALA A 101 9.90 29.79 8.47
N GLU A 102 9.96 28.52 8.06
CA GLU A 102 11.24 27.82 7.87
C GLU A 102 12.02 28.40 6.67
N LYS A 103 11.33 28.70 5.56
CA LYS A 103 11.94 29.42 4.41
C LYS A 103 12.55 30.77 4.82
N LYS A 104 11.97 31.45 5.83
CA LYS A 104 12.55 32.66 6.41
C LYS A 104 13.79 32.35 7.26
N ARG A 105 13.77 31.32 8.13
CA ARG A 105 14.94 30.92 8.95
C ARG A 105 16.14 30.52 8.09
N ILE A 106 15.93 29.71 7.06
CA ILE A 106 16.97 29.30 6.11
C ILE A 106 17.57 30.53 5.40
N LEU A 107 16.73 31.47 4.95
CA LEU A 107 17.19 32.71 4.30
C LEU A 107 17.96 33.64 5.25
N GLU A 108 17.63 33.66 6.54
CA GLU A 108 18.36 34.42 7.56
C GLU A 108 19.69 33.75 7.94
N ALA A 109 19.73 32.41 8.05
CA ALA A 109 20.96 31.65 8.25
C ALA A 109 21.94 31.83 7.09
N TYR A 110 21.49 31.66 5.83
CA TYR A 110 22.31 31.87 4.64
C TYR A 110 22.87 33.31 4.54
N LYS A 111 22.07 34.32 4.90
CA LYS A 111 22.56 35.72 4.96
C LYS A 111 23.66 35.91 6.00
N LYS A 112 23.53 35.26 7.17
CA LYS A 112 24.54 35.31 8.24
C LYS A 112 25.84 34.61 7.81
N GLU A 113 25.74 33.36 7.36
CA GLU A 113 26.88 32.57 6.89
C GLU A 113 27.64 33.28 5.77
N LYS A 114 26.93 33.87 4.80
CA LYS A 114 27.51 34.65 3.72
C LYS A 114 28.24 35.92 4.18
N ALA A 115 27.81 36.55 5.28
CA ALA A 115 28.49 37.69 5.87
C ALA A 115 29.76 37.26 6.65
N GLU A 116 29.68 36.17 7.40
CA GLU A 116 30.80 35.59 8.14
C GLU A 116 31.91 35.11 7.17
N ASN A 117 31.53 34.35 6.13
CA ASN A 117 32.42 33.96 5.03
C ASN A 117 33.01 35.16 4.27
N TYR A 118 32.29 36.28 4.14
CA TYR A 118 32.82 37.48 3.48
C TYR A 118 33.92 38.15 4.32
N GLU A 119 33.70 38.33 5.61
CA GLU A 119 34.70 38.94 6.50
C GLU A 119 35.91 38.03 6.73
N GLU A 120 35.71 36.71 6.85
CA GLU A 120 36.82 35.76 6.98
C GLU A 120 37.69 35.72 5.71
N ASN A 121 37.08 35.68 4.52
CA ASN A 121 37.83 35.75 3.25
C ASN A 121 38.51 37.12 3.05
N LYS A 122 37.91 38.21 3.52
CA LYS A 122 38.53 39.55 3.52
C LYS A 122 39.78 39.59 4.41
N VAL A 123 39.78 38.93 5.57
CA VAL A 123 40.98 38.76 6.41
C VAL A 123 42.03 37.87 5.73
N LYS A 124 41.63 36.72 5.15
CA LYS A 124 42.54 35.84 4.37
C LYS A 124 43.19 36.57 3.19
N VAL A 125 42.41 37.37 2.45
CA VAL A 125 42.93 38.20 1.34
C VAL A 125 43.86 39.31 1.83
N GLN A 126 43.64 39.87 3.03
CA GLN A 126 44.54 40.85 3.64
C GLN A 126 45.86 40.21 4.12
N SER A 127 45.83 39.02 4.72
CA SER A 127 47.06 38.32 5.15
C SER A 127 47.91 37.88 3.95
N VAL A 128 47.29 37.31 2.90
CA VAL A 128 47.98 36.98 1.64
C VAL A 128 48.60 38.23 1.01
N LYS A 129 47.85 39.34 0.88
CA LYS A 129 48.39 40.61 0.34
C LYS A 129 49.53 41.23 1.15
N LYS A 130 49.72 40.81 2.42
CA LYS A 130 50.83 41.24 3.28
C LYS A 130 52.04 40.29 3.21
N ALA A 131 51.85 39.08 2.68
CA ALA A 131 52.89 38.06 2.50
C ALA A 131 53.39 37.95 1.04
N THR A 132 52.59 38.34 0.05
CA THR A 132 52.98 38.36 -1.38
C THR A 132 53.80 39.61 -1.71
N ASP A 133 54.86 39.43 -2.51
CA ASP A 133 55.72 40.52 -3.00
C ASP A 133 54.91 41.58 -3.79
N PRO A 134 55.10 42.89 -3.53
CA PRO A 134 54.47 43.97 -4.28
C PRO A 134 54.65 43.91 -5.80
N ALA A 135 55.77 43.38 -6.30
CA ALA A 135 56.02 43.20 -7.73
C ALA A 135 55.07 42.17 -8.34
N ILE A 136 54.86 41.03 -7.67
CA ILE A 136 53.90 39.99 -8.10
C ILE A 136 52.47 40.56 -8.08
N ILE A 137 52.13 41.39 -7.09
CA ILE A 137 50.82 42.08 -7.05
C ILE A 137 50.67 43.10 -8.19
N ALA A 138 51.75 43.76 -8.63
CA ALA A 138 51.72 44.66 -9.79
C ALA A 138 51.60 43.89 -11.11
N GLU A 139 52.33 42.79 -11.27
CA GLU A 139 52.30 41.95 -12.47
C GLU A 139 50.95 41.23 -12.63
N ALA A 140 50.38 40.69 -11.54
CA ALA A 140 49.03 40.11 -11.56
C ALA A 140 47.95 41.15 -11.91
N LYS A 141 48.10 42.42 -11.49
CA LYS A 141 47.20 43.51 -11.91
C LYS A 141 47.37 43.87 -13.39
N LYS A 142 48.60 43.87 -13.90
CA LYS A 142 48.91 44.10 -15.32
C LYS A 142 48.25 43.01 -16.17
N TRP A 143 48.50 41.74 -15.85
CA TRP A 143 47.88 40.58 -16.49
C TRP A 143 46.34 40.63 -16.45
N ALA A 144 45.75 40.97 -15.30
CA ALA A 144 44.30 41.12 -15.16
C ALA A 144 43.71 42.33 -15.94
N SER A 145 44.53 43.32 -16.32
CA SER A 145 44.13 44.40 -17.22
C SER A 145 44.22 44.00 -18.70
N GLU A 146 45.23 43.21 -19.06
CA GLU A 146 45.43 42.67 -20.40
C GLU A 146 44.34 41.63 -20.76
N GLN A 147 43.97 40.76 -19.80
CA GLN A 147 42.89 39.78 -19.91
C GLN A 147 41.47 40.38 -20.07
N ARG A 148 41.30 41.71 -19.93
CA ARG A 148 39.99 42.37 -20.12
C ARG A 148 39.69 42.80 -21.56
N VAL A 149 40.62 42.59 -22.50
CA VAL A 149 40.50 43.05 -23.90
C VAL A 149 40.09 41.92 -24.87
N GLY A 150 40.17 40.65 -24.45
CA GLY A 150 39.65 39.51 -25.21
C GLY A 150 38.12 39.49 -25.25
N SER A 151 37.52 39.33 -26.43
CA SER A 151 36.08 39.45 -26.65
C SER A 151 35.29 38.22 -26.16
N ALA A 152 33.95 38.33 -26.12
CA ALA A 152 33.05 37.35 -25.52
C ALA A 152 32.89 36.02 -26.29
N GLU A 153 33.66 35.80 -27.37
CA GLU A 153 33.45 34.70 -28.30
C GLU A 153 34.24 33.43 -27.92
N ASP A 154 35.48 33.56 -27.45
CA ASP A 154 36.30 32.41 -27.01
C ASP A 154 35.70 31.68 -25.79
N LYS A 155 34.95 32.41 -24.95
CA LYS A 155 34.26 31.85 -23.78
C LYS A 155 33.15 30.86 -24.16
N ARG A 156 32.63 30.90 -25.39
CA ARG A 156 31.70 29.86 -25.91
C ARG A 156 32.41 28.57 -26.32
N LYS A 157 33.71 28.60 -26.60
CA LYS A 157 34.48 27.41 -27.04
C LYS A 157 35.09 26.65 -25.87
N GLN A 158 35.58 27.34 -24.83
CA GLN A 158 36.20 26.68 -23.68
C GLN A 158 35.21 25.88 -22.80
N PHE A 159 33.93 26.28 -22.74
CA PHE A 159 32.91 25.58 -21.96
C PHE A 159 32.56 24.17 -22.51
N SER A 160 32.97 23.84 -23.74
CA SER A 160 32.71 22.56 -24.39
C SER A 160 33.83 21.52 -24.22
N ALA A 161 34.92 21.85 -23.50
CA ALA A 161 36.17 21.07 -23.50
C ALA A 161 36.74 20.73 -22.11
N LEU A 162 36.04 21.08 -21.03
CA LEU A 162 36.50 20.88 -19.65
C LEU A 162 35.43 20.19 -18.80
N ASN A 163 35.20 18.90 -19.06
CA ASN A 163 34.51 18.02 -18.10
C ASN A 163 34.95 16.55 -18.26
N PHE A 164 36.26 16.31 -18.34
CA PHE A 164 36.86 14.97 -18.40
C PHE A 164 38.07 14.90 -17.46
N ASN A 165 38.13 13.84 -16.64
CA ASN A 165 39.18 13.54 -15.64
C ASN A 165 39.55 14.63 -14.61
N MET A 166 38.89 14.58 -13.44
CA MET A 166 39.62 14.60 -12.17
C MET A 166 38.88 13.83 -11.06
N MET A 167 38.82 12.49 -11.18
CA MET A 167 38.38 11.60 -10.11
C MET A 167 39.36 10.43 -9.98
N ALA A 168 40.22 10.49 -8.96
CA ALA A 168 41.06 9.40 -8.50
C ALA A 168 41.47 9.65 -7.03
N SER A 169 41.57 8.57 -6.24
CA SER A 169 42.19 8.53 -4.91
C SER A 169 41.48 9.24 -3.73
N VAL A 170 40.33 8.68 -3.30
CA VAL A 170 40.00 8.52 -1.85
C VAL A 170 39.40 7.13 -1.67
N GLU A 171 39.77 6.41 -0.61
CA GLU A 171 39.35 5.02 -0.37
C GLU A 171 38.12 4.90 0.54
N SER A 172 37.28 3.92 0.19
CA SER A 172 36.39 3.10 1.03
C SER A 172 36.29 3.42 2.54
N GLN A 173 35.12 3.87 2.99
CA GLN A 173 34.61 3.61 4.36
C GLN A 173 33.09 3.34 4.34
N THR A 174 32.64 2.41 5.19
CA THR A 174 31.22 2.05 5.41
C THR A 174 30.54 2.99 6.41
N PRO A 175 29.29 3.42 6.20
CA PRO A 175 28.51 4.05 7.26
C PRO A 175 28.05 3.00 8.28
N ALA A 176 28.71 2.98 9.45
CA ALA A 176 28.22 2.26 10.61
C ALA A 176 26.97 2.95 11.19
N CYS A 177 26.28 2.27 12.10
CA CYS A 177 25.39 2.96 13.05
C CYS A 177 26.20 3.95 13.89
N ASP A 178 25.62 5.12 14.21
CA ASP A 178 26.29 6.18 14.96
C ASP A 178 26.33 5.89 16.47
N ALA A 179 27.07 4.83 16.81
CA ALA A 179 27.32 4.34 18.15
C ALA A 179 28.73 4.73 18.63
N CYS A 180 29.06 6.01 18.50
CA CYS A 180 30.34 6.55 18.97
C CYS A 180 30.50 6.54 20.50
N LEU A 181 29.45 6.18 21.25
CA LEU A 181 29.46 5.92 22.70
C LEU A 181 29.15 4.43 22.92
N PHE A 182 30.06 3.67 23.52
CA PHE A 182 29.98 2.18 23.58
C PHE A 182 30.71 1.58 24.79
N PHE A 183 30.45 0.31 25.12
CA PHE A 183 31.12 -0.40 26.22
C PHE A 183 32.55 -0.78 25.83
N VAL A 184 33.50 -0.61 26.76
CA VAL A 184 34.92 -0.97 26.58
C VAL A 184 35.42 -2.05 27.53
N ALA A 185 34.74 -2.30 28.65
CA ALA A 185 35.00 -3.46 29.48
C ALA A 185 33.77 -3.92 30.27
N ASN A 186 33.65 -5.22 30.47
CA ASN A 186 32.71 -5.85 31.40
C ASN A 186 33.46 -6.88 32.25
N MET A 187 33.37 -6.78 33.57
CA MET A 187 34.13 -7.58 34.53
C MET A 187 33.18 -8.33 35.46
N GLU A 188 33.20 -9.66 35.36
CA GLU A 188 32.67 -10.57 36.38
C GLU A 188 33.86 -11.03 37.24
N GLY A 189 34.05 -10.35 38.37
CA GLY A 189 35.12 -10.62 39.33
C GLY A 189 34.57 -11.19 40.63
N ALA A 190 35.42 -11.94 41.33
CA ALA A 190 35.03 -12.78 42.47
C ALA A 190 34.10 -12.08 43.49
N SER A 191 32.90 -12.65 43.64
CA SER A 191 31.81 -12.21 44.53
C SER A 191 31.18 -10.86 44.19
N VAL A 192 31.85 -9.75 44.48
CA VAL A 192 31.30 -8.38 44.35
C VAL A 192 32.19 -7.45 43.52
N ASP A 193 33.29 -7.96 42.97
CA ASP A 193 34.28 -7.16 42.23
C ASP A 193 33.86 -7.01 40.75
N ARG A 194 32.70 -6.38 40.53
CA ARG A 194 32.06 -6.22 39.21
C ARG A 194 32.13 -4.78 38.69
N VAL A 195 32.41 -4.64 37.39
CA VAL A 195 32.65 -3.33 36.72
C VAL A 195 32.14 -3.36 35.28
N LEU A 196 31.51 -2.26 34.83
CA LEU A 196 31.12 -2.00 33.45
C LEU A 196 31.62 -0.60 33.03
N ASP A 197 32.44 -0.54 31.98
CA ASP A 197 33.06 0.71 31.48
C ASP A 197 32.48 1.12 30.12
N ILE A 198 32.10 2.39 29.96
CA ILE A 198 31.59 3.01 28.73
C ILE A 198 32.58 4.07 28.23
N PHE A 199 32.92 4.11 26.94
CA PHE A 199 33.83 5.07 26.32
C PHE A 199 33.11 6.00 25.34
N ASN A 200 33.51 7.27 25.31
CA ASN A 200 33.07 8.25 24.32
C ASN A 200 34.13 8.46 23.23
N GLY A 201 33.89 7.86 22.06
CA GLY A 201 34.66 8.05 20.82
C GLY A 201 34.13 9.17 19.90
N CYS A 202 33.05 9.87 20.25
CA CYS A 202 32.33 10.83 19.39
C CYS A 202 33.11 12.09 18.97
N GLY A 203 34.37 12.26 19.39
CA GLY A 203 35.17 13.47 19.13
C GLY A 203 34.71 14.74 19.86
N HIS A 204 33.48 14.76 20.39
CA HIS A 204 32.92 15.81 21.25
C HIS A 204 32.41 15.25 22.58
N SER A 205 32.09 16.12 23.53
CA SER A 205 31.46 15.71 24.80
C SER A 205 30.01 15.24 24.60
N VAL A 206 29.57 14.29 25.41
CA VAL A 206 28.24 13.66 25.35
C VAL A 206 27.55 13.77 26.71
N ARG A 207 26.28 14.18 26.73
CA ARG A 207 25.44 14.18 27.93
C ARG A 207 24.86 12.79 28.16
N LEU A 208 25.21 12.14 29.26
CA LEU A 208 24.69 10.81 29.58
C LEU A 208 23.22 10.84 30.03
N ASP A 209 22.67 12.01 30.38
CA ASP A 209 21.24 12.24 30.59
C ASP A 209 20.38 11.77 29.41
N GLU A 210 20.90 11.88 28.18
CA GLU A 210 20.21 11.52 26.93
C GLU A 210 20.19 10.00 26.69
N TYR A 211 20.76 9.22 27.60
CA TYR A 211 20.96 7.77 27.51
C TYR A 211 20.43 7.04 28.76
N LEU A 212 20.29 5.73 28.63
CA LEU A 212 19.90 4.77 29.65
C LEU A 212 20.90 3.61 29.64
N LEU A 213 21.17 3.06 30.82
CA LEU A 213 21.74 1.73 30.96
C LEU A 213 20.58 0.75 31.15
N CYS A 214 20.19 0.07 30.09
CA CYS A 214 19.15 -0.95 30.12
C CYS A 214 19.77 -2.32 30.45
N SER A 215 19.03 -3.21 31.13
CA SER A 215 19.48 -4.56 31.45
C SER A 215 18.34 -5.56 31.59
N CYS A 216 18.70 -6.84 31.56
CA CYS A 216 17.81 -7.98 31.83
C CYS A 216 18.57 -9.05 32.62
N SER A 217 17.89 -9.72 33.56
CA SER A 217 18.47 -10.74 34.42
C SER A 217 18.32 -12.12 33.77
N ASN A 218 19.44 -12.82 33.53
CA ASN A 218 19.43 -14.11 32.79
C ASN A 218 18.91 -13.96 31.34
N GLY A 219 19.26 -12.89 30.63
CA GLY A 219 18.71 -12.56 29.30
C GLY A 219 17.34 -11.87 29.36
N CYS A 220 16.74 -11.59 28.19
CA CYS A 220 15.52 -10.81 27.96
C CYS A 220 14.35 -11.56 27.28
N VAL A 221 14.28 -12.90 27.35
CA VAL A 221 13.07 -13.65 26.96
C VAL A 221 12.09 -13.69 28.14
N PRO A 222 10.80 -13.35 27.95
CA PRO A 222 10.05 -13.54 26.69
C PRO A 222 10.10 -12.45 25.62
N GLN A 223 10.47 -11.22 25.97
CA GLN A 223 9.93 -10.02 25.30
C GLN A 223 10.92 -9.25 24.41
N ASN A 224 12.19 -9.67 24.33
CA ASN A 224 13.26 -8.98 23.58
C ASN A 224 13.37 -7.47 23.93
N PHE A 225 13.05 -7.14 25.18
CA PHE A 225 13.01 -5.78 25.72
C PHE A 225 13.67 -5.75 27.10
N HIS A 226 14.11 -4.58 27.55
CA HIS A 226 14.81 -4.48 28.82
C HIS A 226 13.87 -4.63 30.03
N GLU A 227 14.21 -5.53 30.95
CA GLU A 227 13.46 -5.70 32.20
C GLU A 227 13.70 -4.54 33.16
N HIS A 228 14.92 -3.99 33.16
CA HIS A 228 15.40 -2.98 34.07
C HIS A 228 16.08 -1.85 33.31
N HIS A 229 16.05 -0.64 33.86
CA HIS A 229 16.89 0.45 33.38
C HIS A 229 17.39 1.30 34.54
N GLU A 230 18.63 1.75 34.41
CA GLU A 230 19.30 2.68 35.31
C GLU A 230 19.54 4.00 34.60
N ASN A 231 19.29 5.10 35.30
CA ASN A 231 19.60 6.44 34.79
C ASN A 231 21.06 6.77 35.08
N PHE A 232 21.77 7.34 34.10
CA PHE A 232 23.04 7.97 34.40
C PHE A 232 22.85 9.14 35.38
N THR A 233 23.89 9.39 36.18
CA THR A 233 23.91 10.48 37.19
C THR A 233 23.50 11.80 36.55
N SER A 234 22.44 12.43 37.07
CA SER A 234 21.82 13.62 36.45
C SER A 234 22.82 14.77 36.26
N GLY A 235 22.90 15.29 35.04
CA GLY A 235 23.87 16.30 34.60
C GLY A 235 25.23 15.73 34.17
N ALA A 236 25.40 14.40 34.09
CA ALA A 236 26.68 13.80 33.70
C ALA A 236 27.07 14.09 32.25
N VAL A 237 28.28 14.64 32.07
CA VAL A 237 28.87 14.92 30.75
C VAL A 237 30.17 14.14 30.60
N LEU A 238 30.18 13.15 29.71
CA LEU A 238 31.37 12.37 29.37
C LEU A 238 32.15 13.10 28.26
N GLN A 239 33.40 13.48 28.54
CA GLN A 239 34.26 14.17 27.58
C GLN A 239 34.70 13.24 26.43
N ALA A 240 35.08 13.81 25.29
CA ALA A 240 35.64 13.04 24.18
C ALA A 240 36.92 12.30 24.62
N GLY A 241 37.06 11.04 24.21
CA GLY A 241 38.19 10.17 24.58
C GLY A 241 38.19 9.74 26.06
N ALA A 242 37.11 9.95 26.80
CA ALA A 242 37.02 9.57 28.21
C ALA A 242 36.10 8.36 28.44
N THR A 243 36.39 7.62 29.52
CA THR A 243 35.58 6.49 30.00
C THR A 243 34.73 6.89 31.20
N TRP A 244 33.47 6.41 31.25
CA TRP A 244 32.59 6.42 32.41
C TRP A 244 32.52 5.02 33.01
N ARG A 245 32.87 4.89 34.29
CA ARG A 245 32.92 3.60 34.99
C ARG A 245 31.73 3.41 35.92
N ILE A 246 31.08 2.26 35.81
CA ILE A 246 30.05 1.78 36.73
C ILE A 246 30.60 0.58 37.49
N ALA A 247 30.45 0.54 38.81
CA ALA A 247 30.92 -0.58 39.64
C ALA A 247 29.86 -1.02 40.66
N HIS A 248 29.99 -2.24 41.18
CA HIS A 248 29.15 -2.69 42.29
C HIS A 248 29.50 -1.88 43.56
N PRO A 249 28.54 -1.44 44.41
CA PRO A 249 28.82 -0.59 45.57
C PRO A 249 29.83 -1.15 46.60
N GLN A 250 30.11 -2.45 46.55
CA GLN A 250 31.03 -3.16 47.45
C GLN A 250 32.30 -3.68 46.73
N ALA A 251 32.52 -3.32 45.46
CA ALA A 251 33.69 -3.74 44.68
C ALA A 251 35.00 -3.20 45.28
N ARG A 252 36.03 -4.06 45.37
CA ARG A 252 37.28 -3.78 46.07
C ARG A 252 38.34 -3.22 45.13
N ILE A 253 38.36 -1.89 45.00
CA ILE A 253 39.30 -1.13 44.17
C ILE A 253 40.77 -1.54 44.47
N PRO A 254 41.53 -2.08 43.49
CA PRO A 254 42.95 -2.36 43.68
C PRO A 254 43.79 -1.06 43.70
N PRO A 255 44.96 -1.05 44.37
CA PRO A 255 45.88 0.07 44.31
C PRO A 255 46.24 0.45 42.86
N GLY A 256 46.06 1.73 42.51
CA GLY A 256 46.30 2.27 41.18
C GLY A 256 45.12 2.23 40.20
N ALA A 257 43.99 1.60 40.57
CA ALA A 257 42.78 1.62 39.75
C ALA A 257 42.10 3.01 39.78
N ARG A 258 41.55 3.44 38.64
CA ARG A 258 40.70 4.64 38.58
C ARG A 258 39.36 4.39 39.32
N PRO A 259 38.90 5.32 40.19
CA PRO A 259 37.59 5.24 40.83
C PRO A 259 36.43 5.12 39.83
N TRP A 260 35.31 4.59 40.29
CA TRP A 260 34.05 4.57 39.53
C TRP A 260 33.39 5.95 39.48
N ASN A 261 32.61 6.19 38.42
CA ASN A 261 31.80 7.40 38.24
C ASN A 261 30.39 7.24 38.82
N GLN A 262 29.83 6.03 38.77
CA GLN A 262 28.53 5.66 39.33
C GLN A 262 28.61 4.24 39.92
N THR A 263 27.69 3.89 40.81
CA THR A 263 27.55 2.53 41.32
C THR A 263 26.21 1.93 40.93
N TYR A 264 26.17 0.61 40.67
CA TYR A 264 24.94 -0.11 40.38
C TYR A 264 24.93 -1.47 41.09
N GLN A 265 23.85 -1.74 41.83
CA GLN A 265 23.75 -2.89 42.73
C GLN A 265 23.61 -4.22 41.96
N TYR A 266 23.08 -4.19 40.74
CA TYR A 266 22.69 -5.37 39.96
C TYR A 266 23.55 -5.54 38.70
N LEU A 267 24.87 -5.26 38.79
CA LEU A 267 25.80 -5.56 37.70
C LEU A 267 25.94 -7.08 37.47
N SER A 268 26.09 -7.43 36.19
CA SER A 268 25.95 -8.79 35.67
C SER A 268 26.71 -9.85 36.45
N ASN A 269 26.04 -10.97 36.71
CA ASN A 269 26.61 -12.23 37.18
C ASN A 269 27.26 -13.08 36.07
N GLY A 270 27.23 -12.61 34.83
CA GLY A 270 27.71 -13.31 33.64
C GLY A 270 26.63 -13.98 32.78
N ASN A 271 25.37 -14.07 33.22
CA ASN A 271 24.21 -14.33 32.35
C ASN A 271 23.17 -13.17 32.32
N ASP A 272 23.38 -12.08 33.07
CA ASP A 272 22.59 -10.84 32.90
C ASP A 272 23.11 -10.00 31.72
N ALA A 273 22.21 -9.47 30.88
CA ALA A 273 22.55 -8.65 29.71
C ALA A 273 22.44 -7.14 29.99
N PHE A 274 23.27 -6.34 29.33
CA PHE A 274 23.33 -4.87 29.44
C PHE A 274 23.38 -4.17 28.08
N ALA A 275 22.57 -3.13 27.89
CA ALA A 275 22.47 -2.32 26.68
C ALA A 275 22.66 -0.84 27.01
N LEU A 276 23.42 -0.14 26.17
CA LEU A 276 23.52 1.31 26.18
C LEU A 276 22.54 1.89 25.16
N VAL A 277 21.54 2.63 25.62
CA VAL A 277 20.38 3.03 24.80
C VAL A 277 20.21 4.54 24.83
N ARG A 278 20.05 5.19 23.67
CA ARG A 278 19.64 6.61 23.62
C ARG A 278 18.14 6.72 23.89
N ARG A 279 17.70 7.76 24.61
CA ARG A 279 16.28 7.96 24.93
C ARG A 279 15.45 8.49 23.75
N SER A 280 16.04 9.32 22.89
CA SER A 280 15.35 9.97 21.78
C SER A 280 16.30 10.31 20.63
N PRO A 281 16.08 9.78 19.41
CA PRO A 281 15.23 8.60 19.14
C PRO A 281 15.71 7.40 19.95
N ALA A 282 14.81 6.44 20.21
CA ALA A 282 15.14 5.26 21.00
C ALA A 282 15.92 4.24 20.15
N TYR A 283 17.24 4.12 20.37
CA TYR A 283 18.07 3.10 19.71
C TYR A 283 19.19 2.61 20.63
N VAL A 284 19.59 1.35 20.41
CA VAL A 284 20.72 0.70 21.08
C VAL A 284 22.02 1.11 20.40
N LEU A 285 23.02 1.53 21.18
CA LEU A 285 24.36 1.85 20.69
C LEU A 285 25.30 0.66 20.83
N ASP A 286 25.24 -0.05 21.96
CA ASP A 286 26.11 -1.17 22.25
C ASP A 286 25.47 -2.13 23.26
N THR A 287 25.89 -3.39 23.23
CA THR A 287 25.41 -4.45 24.15
C THR A 287 26.54 -5.32 24.67
N VAL A 288 26.36 -5.81 25.90
CA VAL A 288 27.11 -6.92 26.50
C VAL A 288 26.10 -7.94 27.02
N GLY A 289 26.14 -9.16 26.51
CA GLY A 289 25.05 -10.14 26.65
C GLY A 289 23.95 -9.97 25.59
N ASP A 290 23.25 -11.06 25.28
CA ASP A 290 22.23 -11.10 24.22
C ASP A 290 20.89 -10.57 24.73
N PHE A 291 20.22 -9.70 23.98
CA PHE A 291 18.94 -9.09 24.37
C PHE A 291 17.74 -9.99 24.04
N GLY A 292 17.84 -11.23 24.49
CA GLY A 292 16.82 -12.26 24.36
C GLY A 292 17.18 -13.49 25.18
N PRO A 293 17.75 -14.56 24.63
CA PRO A 293 17.89 -15.83 25.35
C PRO A 293 18.78 -15.85 26.61
N ASP A 294 18.37 -16.61 27.63
CA ASP A 294 19.25 -17.00 28.75
C ASP A 294 20.36 -17.94 28.23
N PRO A 295 21.65 -17.61 28.38
CA PRO A 295 22.73 -18.56 28.12
C PRO A 295 22.86 -19.63 29.23
N GLY A 296 22.07 -19.49 30.30
CA GLY A 296 22.16 -20.29 31.53
C GLY A 296 23.35 -19.88 32.39
N ALA A 297 23.48 -20.55 33.55
CA ALA A 297 24.52 -20.28 34.55
C ALA A 297 25.99 -20.49 34.08
N ALA A 298 26.22 -20.81 32.80
CA ALA A 298 27.54 -20.80 32.18
C ALA A 298 27.90 -19.45 31.55
N GLY A 299 26.92 -18.62 31.18
CA GLY A 299 27.16 -17.37 30.44
C GLY A 299 27.44 -17.57 28.94
N TRP A 300 27.56 -16.46 28.21
CA TRP A 300 27.80 -16.46 26.76
C TRP A 300 29.22 -16.91 26.39
N THR A 301 29.35 -17.50 25.20
CA THR A 301 30.67 -17.82 24.62
C THR A 301 31.27 -16.57 23.98
N VAL A 302 32.51 -16.24 24.35
CA VAL A 302 33.20 -15.01 23.90
C VAL A 302 34.57 -15.38 23.36
N ALA A 303 34.96 -14.87 22.19
CA ALA A 303 36.24 -15.17 21.54
C ALA A 303 36.58 -16.67 21.37
N GLY A 304 35.58 -17.56 21.32
CA GLY A 304 35.75 -19.01 21.27
C GLY A 304 36.03 -19.66 22.63
N VAL A 305 35.96 -18.90 23.73
CA VAL A 305 36.04 -19.39 25.11
C VAL A 305 34.62 -19.57 25.64
N PRO A 306 34.17 -20.81 25.95
CA PRO A 306 32.85 -21.07 26.50
C PRO A 306 32.65 -20.38 27.85
N GLY A 307 31.49 -19.73 28.05
CA GLY A 307 31.10 -19.12 29.32
C GLY A 307 31.90 -17.88 29.75
N ALA A 308 32.60 -17.24 28.83
CA ALA A 308 33.53 -16.14 29.11
C ALA A 308 32.89 -14.81 29.56
N THR A 309 31.59 -14.76 29.85
CA THR A 309 30.96 -13.67 30.63
C THR A 309 30.88 -13.96 32.13
N VAL A 310 31.04 -15.21 32.58
CA VAL A 310 31.11 -15.63 33.99
C VAL A 310 32.58 -15.83 34.41
N ASP A 311 32.97 -15.45 35.63
CA ASP A 311 34.34 -15.61 36.17
C ASP A 311 35.46 -15.03 35.26
N HIS A 312 35.18 -13.99 34.46
CA HIS A 312 36.11 -13.42 33.48
C HIS A 312 35.97 -11.90 33.33
N THR A 313 37.04 -11.27 32.82
CA THR A 313 37.00 -9.87 32.38
C THR A 313 37.06 -9.79 30.86
N LEU A 314 36.06 -9.17 30.26
CA LEU A 314 36.02 -8.82 28.84
C LEU A 314 36.54 -7.38 28.65
N ILE A 315 37.45 -7.20 27.70
CA ILE A 315 37.96 -5.87 27.30
C ILE A 315 37.88 -5.73 25.77
N ARG A 316 37.18 -4.70 25.30
CA ARG A 316 37.02 -4.36 23.87
C ARG A 316 38.39 -4.05 23.28
N LYS A 317 38.73 -4.64 22.14
CA LYS A 317 40.06 -4.40 21.53
C LYS A 317 40.02 -3.17 20.62
N ASN A 318 41.11 -2.41 20.51
CA ASN A 318 41.01 -0.96 20.23
C ASN A 318 40.51 -0.53 18.83
N THR A 319 40.45 -1.40 17.81
CA THR A 319 39.88 -1.02 16.50
C THR A 319 38.37 -1.24 16.41
N THR A 320 37.73 -1.67 17.49
CA THR A 320 36.33 -1.34 17.73
C THR A 320 36.25 0.14 18.07
N SER A 321 35.91 0.96 17.06
CA SER A 321 35.74 2.42 17.17
C SER A 321 34.30 2.87 17.38
N SER A 322 33.36 1.92 17.46
CA SER A 322 31.92 2.13 17.61
C SER A 322 31.28 0.94 18.32
N GLY A 323 30.08 1.12 18.86
CA GLY A 323 29.30 0.03 19.44
C GLY A 323 28.69 -0.93 18.39
N ASN A 324 28.20 -2.07 18.88
CA ASN A 324 27.59 -3.16 18.11
C ASN A 324 26.09 -2.98 17.83
N CYS A 325 25.47 -1.90 18.32
CA CYS A 325 24.10 -1.50 18.02
C CYS A 325 23.03 -2.57 18.29
N GLY A 326 23.21 -3.37 19.34
CA GLY A 326 22.31 -4.45 19.71
C GLY A 326 22.69 -5.81 19.12
N ALA A 327 23.62 -5.84 18.15
CA ALA A 327 24.19 -7.08 17.66
C ALA A 327 25.28 -7.60 18.62
N TRP A 328 24.90 -8.02 19.83
CA TRP A 328 25.74 -8.93 20.64
C TRP A 328 26.09 -10.20 19.84
N SER A 329 25.12 -10.63 19.03
CA SER A 329 25.23 -11.63 17.96
C SER A 329 26.18 -11.24 16.81
N HIS A 330 26.86 -10.10 16.88
CA HIS A 330 28.07 -9.75 16.12
C HIS A 330 29.16 -9.09 17.00
N SER A 331 29.30 -9.49 18.30
CA SER A 331 30.26 -8.89 19.27
C SER A 331 30.96 -9.86 20.25
N ALA A 332 30.35 -10.96 20.72
CA ALA A 332 30.96 -11.92 21.68
C ALA A 332 32.19 -12.75 21.18
N GLY A 333 32.03 -13.94 20.58
CA GLY A 333 32.99 -14.44 19.57
C GLY A 333 33.10 -15.95 19.38
N THR A 334 33.25 -16.38 18.13
CA THR A 334 33.48 -17.80 17.76
C THR A 334 34.95 -18.19 17.82
N SER A 335 35.88 -17.22 17.82
CA SER A 335 37.33 -17.42 18.02
C SER A 335 38.02 -16.11 18.42
N ALA A 336 39.28 -16.15 18.83
CA ALA A 336 40.06 -14.95 19.17
C ALA A 336 40.30 -13.99 17.98
N ALA A 337 40.06 -14.46 16.75
CA ALA A 337 40.07 -13.69 15.49
C ALA A 337 38.65 -13.42 14.93
N SER A 338 37.63 -14.13 15.41
CA SER A 338 36.18 -13.88 15.18
C SER A 338 35.43 -13.42 16.44
N SER A 339 36.18 -12.70 17.28
CA SER A 339 35.91 -11.48 18.12
C SER A 339 36.43 -9.89 17.72
N GLU A 340 35.60 -9.43 18.82
CA GLU A 340 35.18 -8.18 19.62
C GLU A 340 35.46 -8.03 21.12
N TRP A 341 36.12 -9.00 21.77
CA TRP A 341 36.70 -8.83 23.11
C TRP A 341 38.02 -9.59 23.24
N MET A 342 38.88 -9.15 24.16
CA MET A 342 39.87 -10.00 24.83
C MET A 342 39.21 -10.56 26.09
N VAL A 343 39.25 -11.88 26.22
CA VAL A 343 38.85 -12.60 27.43
C VAL A 343 40.07 -12.72 28.34
N TYR A 344 39.98 -12.16 29.54
CA TYR A 344 41.01 -12.26 30.58
C TYR A 344 40.49 -13.04 31.80
N PRO A 345 41.36 -13.74 32.56
CA PRO A 345 40.95 -14.48 33.75
C PRO A 345 40.28 -13.62 34.82
N GLN A 346 39.47 -14.25 35.68
CA GLN A 346 38.77 -13.61 36.79
C GLN A 346 39.68 -12.65 37.60
N GLY A 347 39.11 -11.51 38.00
CA GLY A 347 39.81 -10.55 38.87
C GLY A 347 40.87 -9.71 38.16
N THR A 348 41.06 -9.88 36.84
CA THR A 348 41.89 -9.00 36.03
C THR A 348 41.16 -7.66 35.83
N TRP A 349 41.61 -6.57 36.45
CA TRP A 349 40.88 -5.30 36.32
C TRP A 349 41.13 -4.62 34.96
N PRO A 350 40.14 -3.89 34.38
CA PRO A 350 40.27 -3.28 33.05
C PRO A 350 41.46 -2.32 32.84
N PHE A 351 42.01 -1.75 33.92
CA PHE A 351 43.21 -0.90 33.83
C PHE A 351 44.53 -1.69 33.85
N GLN A 352 44.52 -2.93 34.32
CA GLN A 352 45.69 -3.82 34.38
C GLN A 352 45.87 -4.57 33.06
N ALA A 353 44.77 -4.99 32.45
CA ALA A 353 44.73 -5.63 31.14
C ALA A 353 44.41 -4.64 30.01
N SER A 354 44.97 -3.43 30.11
CA SER A 354 45.04 -2.50 28.98
C SER A 354 46.35 -2.73 28.21
N PRO A 355 46.36 -3.55 27.14
CA PRO A 355 47.44 -3.46 26.17
C PRO A 355 47.34 -2.09 25.49
N SER A 356 48.48 -1.50 25.14
CA SER A 356 48.52 -0.26 24.38
C SER A 356 48.10 -0.51 22.91
N ASN A 357 46.79 -0.54 22.65
CA ASN A 357 46.11 -0.55 21.33
C ASN A 357 46.17 -1.87 20.49
N THR A 358 45.27 -1.99 19.49
CA THR A 358 44.79 -3.15 18.65
C THR A 358 43.73 -4.08 19.30
N VAL A 359 42.83 -4.85 18.62
CA VAL A 359 42.14 -4.80 17.28
C VAL A 359 40.77 -5.58 17.34
N SER A 360 39.61 -4.96 17.06
CA SER A 360 38.22 -5.51 16.83
C SER A 360 37.65 -6.48 17.91
N PRO A 361 36.93 -7.61 17.69
CA PRO A 361 35.62 -8.54 16.08
C PRO A 361 34.05 -8.87 16.22
N SER A 362 33.60 -10.16 16.47
CA SER A 362 32.17 -10.69 16.51
C SER A 362 31.79 -11.79 17.60
N SER A 363 30.77 -12.71 17.45
CA SER A 363 29.75 -13.33 18.43
C SER A 363 29.61 -14.90 18.67
N PRO A 364 28.64 -15.62 19.42
CA PRO A 364 27.10 -15.61 19.46
C PRO A 364 26.20 -16.26 20.65
N SER A 365 24.82 -16.27 20.55
CA SER A 365 23.75 -17.33 20.91
C SER A 365 23.19 -17.66 22.35
N SER A 366 21.98 -18.26 22.63
CA SER A 366 20.63 -18.42 21.95
C SER A 366 19.48 -19.14 22.78
N SER A 367 18.19 -19.11 22.32
CA SER A 367 16.89 -19.71 22.85
C SER A 367 15.74 -18.87 23.56
N SER A 368 14.63 -18.68 22.81
CA SER A 368 13.18 -18.34 23.09
C SER A 368 12.54 -18.47 24.51
N SER A 369 11.36 -17.88 24.87
CA SER A 369 10.08 -17.71 24.11
C SER A 369 9.05 -16.69 24.68
N CYS A 370 8.15 -16.14 23.83
CA CYS A 370 7.14 -15.06 24.04
C CYS A 370 6.09 -15.20 25.19
N PRO A 371 5.51 -14.08 25.71
CA PRO A 371 4.16 -13.69 25.27
C PRO A 371 3.80 -12.17 25.24
N SER A 372 2.75 -11.89 24.45
CA SER A 372 1.59 -10.98 24.59
C SER A 372 1.65 -9.57 25.25
N PRO A 373 0.81 -8.61 24.79
CA PRO A 373 1.04 -7.17 25.01
C PRO A 373 0.37 -6.55 26.26
N PRO A 374 0.99 -5.53 26.88
CA PRO A 374 0.35 -4.60 27.81
C PRO A 374 -0.03 -3.26 27.15
N SER A 375 -1.14 -2.67 27.59
CA SER A 375 -1.64 -1.36 27.10
C SER A 375 -0.80 -0.16 27.59
N ALA A 376 -0.44 0.75 26.69
CA ALA A 376 0.14 2.06 27.01
C ALA A 376 -0.54 3.19 26.22
N PRO A 377 -0.66 4.43 26.76
CA PRO A 377 -1.40 5.51 26.12
C PRO A 377 -0.63 6.20 24.99
N CYS A 378 -1.38 6.67 23.98
CA CYS A 378 -0.85 7.17 22.72
C CYS A 378 0.00 8.45 22.81
N SER A 379 1.14 8.46 22.11
CA SER A 379 1.94 9.65 21.82
C SER A 379 2.21 9.72 20.31
N LEU A 380 1.74 10.76 19.64
CA LEU A 380 1.70 10.86 18.17
C LEU A 380 3.07 10.94 17.47
N SER A 381 4.19 10.99 18.21
CA SER A 381 5.54 11.03 17.65
C SER A 381 6.16 9.65 17.36
N SER A 382 5.45 8.55 17.58
CA SER A 382 5.94 7.18 17.30
C SER A 382 5.81 6.74 15.84
N VAL A 383 5.02 7.45 15.04
CA VAL A 383 4.64 7.04 13.68
C VAL A 383 5.34 7.88 12.62
N ILE A 384 5.61 7.27 11.46
CA ILE A 384 6.39 7.78 10.33
C ILE A 384 7.92 7.84 10.57
N THR A 385 8.58 6.70 10.36
CA THR A 385 10.04 6.58 10.19
C THR A 385 10.44 6.51 8.70
N LYS A 386 11.74 6.58 8.40
CA LYS A 386 12.29 6.33 7.05
C LYS A 386 13.16 5.08 7.05
N CYS A 387 13.23 4.38 5.91
CA CYS A 387 14.01 3.16 5.72
C CYS A 387 14.61 3.11 4.30
N GLY A 388 15.68 2.33 4.18
CA GLY A 388 16.62 2.39 3.07
C GLY A 388 17.94 3.08 3.44
N PRO A 389 18.93 3.10 2.54
CA PRO A 389 20.27 3.53 2.85
C PRO A 389 20.37 5.05 2.99
N SER A 390 21.05 5.52 4.02
CA SER A 390 21.36 6.94 4.24
C SER A 390 22.52 7.47 3.39
N ALA A 391 23.29 6.58 2.74
CA ALA A 391 24.40 6.90 1.84
C ALA A 391 24.64 5.76 0.82
N PRO A 392 25.37 6.00 -0.30
CA PRO A 392 25.69 4.97 -1.29
C PRO A 392 26.43 3.76 -0.70
N VAL A 393 26.21 2.58 -1.30
CA VAL A 393 26.57 1.28 -0.72
C VAL A 393 27.96 0.81 -1.16
N THR A 394 28.78 0.35 -0.21
CA THR A 394 30.10 -0.25 -0.46
C THR A 394 30.02 -1.73 -0.85
N ALA A 395 30.95 -2.18 -1.69
CA ALA A 395 30.85 -3.37 -2.56
C ALA A 395 30.95 -4.78 -1.90
N SER A 396 30.50 -4.97 -0.66
CA SER A 396 30.61 -6.27 0.06
C SER A 396 29.30 -7.10 0.11
N ALA A 397 28.16 -6.49 -0.22
CA ALA A 397 26.86 -7.16 -0.22
C ALA A 397 26.36 -7.40 -1.66
N ALA A 398 25.62 -8.50 -1.88
CA ALA A 398 24.99 -8.78 -3.17
C ALA A 398 23.99 -7.67 -3.54
N LEU A 399 24.33 -6.91 -4.58
CA LEU A 399 23.57 -5.74 -5.02
C LEU A 399 22.28 -6.16 -5.73
N ASP A 400 22.35 -7.17 -6.61
CA ASP A 400 21.18 -7.83 -7.16
C ASP A 400 20.99 -9.22 -6.53
N ARG A 401 19.92 -9.38 -5.75
CA ARG A 401 19.57 -10.63 -5.04
C ARG A 401 18.43 -11.41 -5.71
N ARG A 402 18.09 -11.13 -6.97
CA ARG A 402 17.07 -11.91 -7.70
C ARG A 402 17.51 -13.37 -7.88
N PRO A 403 16.59 -14.35 -7.77
CA PRO A 403 16.91 -15.76 -8.01
C PRO A 403 17.20 -16.06 -9.49
N ASP A 404 16.69 -15.23 -10.39
CA ASP A 404 16.96 -15.27 -11.83
C ASP A 404 17.24 -13.84 -12.31
N ARG A 405 18.46 -13.57 -12.78
CA ARG A 405 18.88 -12.23 -13.24
C ARG A 405 18.38 -11.92 -14.66
N SER A 406 17.99 -12.93 -15.43
CA SER A 406 17.37 -12.76 -16.75
C SER A 406 15.89 -12.34 -16.68
N ARG A 407 15.25 -12.44 -15.51
CA ARG A 407 13.85 -12.12 -15.30
C ARG A 407 13.68 -11.06 -14.20
N LEU A 408 12.84 -10.06 -14.43
CA LEU A 408 12.43 -9.12 -13.39
C LEU A 408 10.93 -9.23 -13.18
N VAL A 409 10.49 -9.53 -11.96
CA VAL A 409 9.07 -9.52 -11.57
C VAL A 409 8.79 -8.31 -10.68
N VAL A 410 7.82 -7.48 -11.06
CA VAL A 410 7.44 -6.26 -10.34
C VAL A 410 5.96 -6.32 -9.99
N ALA A 411 5.61 -5.92 -8.77
CA ALA A 411 4.24 -5.83 -8.30
C ALA A 411 3.92 -4.45 -7.70
N THR A 412 2.65 -4.05 -7.78
CA THR A 412 2.09 -2.94 -7.00
C THR A 412 0.74 -3.33 -6.42
N TRP A 413 0.45 -2.88 -5.20
CA TRP A 413 -0.79 -3.18 -4.48
C TRP A 413 -1.17 -2.02 -3.54
N ASN A 414 -2.44 -1.60 -3.52
CA ASN A 414 -3.01 -0.95 -2.34
C ASN A 414 -3.18 -1.98 -1.22
N ALA A 415 -2.74 -1.64 -0.01
CA ALA A 415 -2.63 -2.54 1.11
C ALA A 415 -3.78 -2.43 2.14
N GLU A 416 -4.85 -1.68 1.83
CA GLU A 416 -6.07 -1.51 2.66
C GLU A 416 -5.71 -1.34 4.16
N TRP A 417 -5.13 -0.20 4.52
CA TRP A 417 -4.66 0.07 5.89
C TRP A 417 -3.69 -0.98 6.46
N LEU A 418 -2.52 -1.19 5.83
CA LEU A 418 -1.43 -1.98 6.42
C LEU A 418 -0.71 -1.19 7.54
N PHE A 419 -1.39 -1.16 8.69
CA PHE A 419 -1.08 -0.43 9.93
C PHE A 419 -0.87 -1.44 11.09
N ASP A 420 -0.32 -1.00 12.23
CA ASP A 420 -0.09 -1.90 13.37
C ASP A 420 -1.30 -2.02 14.34
N GLY A 421 -2.30 -1.13 14.20
CA GLY A 421 -3.48 -1.08 15.06
C GLY A 421 -3.25 -0.44 16.42
N VAL A 422 -2.13 0.28 16.59
CA VAL A 422 -1.74 0.97 17.81
C VAL A 422 -1.77 2.49 17.57
N CYS A 423 -2.80 3.12 18.13
CA CYS A 423 -2.99 4.58 18.07
C CYS A 423 -3.23 5.13 16.65
N ASP A 424 -3.74 4.32 15.74
CA ASP A 424 -4.29 4.67 14.42
C ASP A 424 -5.16 5.95 14.39
N PRO A 425 -5.29 6.61 13.23
CA PRO A 425 -6.32 7.64 13.03
C PRO A 425 -7.72 7.00 13.05
N THR A 426 -8.74 7.77 13.45
CA THR A 426 -10.14 7.28 13.55
C THR A 426 -10.82 7.00 12.20
N SER A 427 -10.07 7.09 11.09
CA SER A 427 -10.41 6.59 9.76
C SER A 427 -10.06 5.11 9.57
N SER A 428 -9.03 4.59 10.27
CA SER A 428 -8.57 3.20 10.15
C SER A 428 -9.57 2.19 10.72
N PRO A 429 -9.72 1.00 10.11
CA PRO A 429 -10.47 -0.12 10.69
C PRO A 429 -9.93 -0.63 12.03
N TRP A 430 -8.65 -0.41 12.34
CA TRP A 430 -8.01 -0.96 13.54
C TRP A 430 -8.11 -0.07 14.79
N ALA A 431 -8.66 1.14 14.66
CA ALA A 431 -8.63 2.21 15.67
C ALA A 431 -9.45 1.94 16.96
N GLY A 432 -9.95 0.72 17.18
CA GLY A 432 -10.69 0.31 18.37
C GLY A 432 -12.19 0.61 18.28
N GLY A 433 -12.98 -0.38 17.85
CA GLY A 433 -14.44 -0.28 17.73
C GLY A 433 -15.18 -1.60 17.93
N THR A 434 -16.51 -1.52 18.09
CA THR A 434 -17.40 -2.70 18.20
C THR A 434 -17.84 -3.28 16.85
N GLU A 435 -17.71 -2.49 15.78
CA GLU A 435 -17.93 -2.87 14.37
C GLU A 435 -16.79 -2.24 13.56
N CYS A 436 -16.29 -2.92 12.52
CA CYS A 436 -15.16 -2.42 11.72
C CYS A 436 -15.71 -1.46 10.65
N VAL A 437 -15.90 -0.19 11.03
CA VAL A 437 -16.72 0.79 10.28
C VAL A 437 -16.12 1.11 8.91
N GLY A 438 -16.60 0.39 7.88
CA GLY A 438 -16.25 0.58 6.48
C GLY A 438 -15.79 -0.68 5.75
N HIS A 439 -15.41 -1.74 6.48
CA HIS A 439 -14.77 -2.91 5.87
C HIS A 439 -15.65 -4.16 5.94
N ALA A 440 -15.88 -4.73 4.75
CA ALA A 440 -16.35 -6.11 4.58
C ALA A 440 -15.17 -7.11 4.51
N SER A 441 -13.95 -6.69 4.84
CA SER A 441 -12.80 -7.59 4.88
C SER A 441 -12.97 -8.65 5.96
N GLY A 442 -12.45 -9.86 5.71
CA GLY A 442 -12.69 -11.06 6.53
C GLY A 442 -12.13 -11.02 7.96
N LEU A 443 -11.78 -9.84 8.46
CA LEU A 443 -11.17 -9.56 9.74
C LEU A 443 -12.23 -9.24 10.78
N ASN A 444 -12.62 -10.26 11.53
CA ASN A 444 -13.60 -10.22 12.60
C ASN A 444 -13.14 -9.41 13.86
N ARG A 445 -12.19 -8.47 13.72
CA ARG A 445 -11.58 -7.68 14.80
C ARG A 445 -11.11 -6.32 14.29
N CYS A 446 -11.45 -5.28 15.05
CA CYS A 446 -11.20 -3.87 14.74
C CYS A 446 -10.15 -3.33 15.71
N ASP A 447 -9.03 -4.04 15.82
CA ASP A 447 -7.97 -3.88 16.82
C ASP A 447 -6.59 -4.31 16.25
N ALA A 448 -5.52 -4.14 17.04
CA ALA A 448 -4.17 -4.58 16.68
C ALA A 448 -4.01 -6.10 16.38
N ALA A 449 -4.92 -6.96 16.84
CA ALA A 449 -4.93 -8.37 16.47
C ALA A 449 -5.61 -8.60 15.11
N GLY A 450 -6.56 -7.75 14.72
CA GLY A 450 -7.06 -7.63 13.34
C GLY A 450 -5.96 -7.13 12.40
N ALA A 451 -5.29 -6.05 12.76
CA ALA A 451 -4.16 -5.47 12.01
C ALA A 451 -3.00 -6.48 11.80
N ALA A 452 -2.58 -7.16 12.87
CA ALA A 452 -1.56 -8.21 12.77
C ALA A 452 -2.01 -9.42 11.92
N ALA A 453 -3.31 -9.76 11.92
CA ALA A 453 -3.85 -10.79 11.03
C ALA A 453 -3.90 -10.32 9.57
N HIS A 454 -4.19 -9.04 9.31
CA HIS A 454 -4.12 -8.43 7.98
C HIS A 454 -2.72 -8.56 7.38
N LEU A 455 -1.70 -8.12 8.13
CA LEU A 455 -0.28 -8.23 7.79
C LEU A 455 0.11 -9.65 7.37
N GLN A 456 -0.20 -10.65 8.20
CA GLN A 456 0.16 -12.05 7.93
C GLN A 456 -0.53 -12.60 6.67
N ARG A 457 -1.80 -12.22 6.42
CA ARG A 457 -2.53 -12.60 5.20
C ARG A 457 -1.89 -11.96 3.95
N MET A 458 -1.68 -10.65 3.94
CA MET A 458 -1.04 -9.95 2.83
C MET A 458 0.34 -10.54 2.51
N ALA A 459 1.16 -10.77 3.54
CA ALA A 459 2.48 -11.34 3.38
C ALA A 459 2.45 -12.77 2.79
N ALA A 460 1.51 -13.62 3.22
CA ALA A 460 1.31 -14.95 2.63
C ALA A 460 0.88 -14.89 1.15
N ARG A 461 0.07 -13.89 0.76
CA ARG A 461 -0.32 -13.64 -0.64
C ARG A 461 0.85 -13.17 -1.50
N MET A 462 1.70 -12.29 -0.97
CA MET A 462 2.92 -11.82 -1.65
C MET A 462 3.93 -12.95 -1.87
N ALA A 463 4.09 -13.84 -0.89
CA ALA A 463 4.98 -15.00 -1.00
C ALA A 463 4.51 -16.00 -2.07
N ALA A 464 3.21 -16.02 -2.40
CA ALA A 464 2.65 -16.84 -3.47
C ALA A 464 2.90 -16.27 -4.88
N PHE A 465 3.28 -14.99 -5.02
CA PHE A 465 3.60 -14.37 -6.32
C PHE A 465 5.07 -14.02 -6.55
N ASP A 466 5.91 -14.08 -5.52
CA ASP A 466 7.38 -14.08 -5.62
C ASP A 466 7.98 -12.95 -6.49
N ALA A 467 7.45 -11.73 -6.34
CA ALA A 467 7.92 -10.58 -7.10
C ALA A 467 9.21 -10.00 -6.50
N ASP A 468 10.18 -9.66 -7.35
CA ASP A 468 11.50 -9.16 -6.94
C ASP A 468 11.46 -7.74 -6.38
N VAL A 469 10.45 -6.97 -6.81
CA VAL A 469 10.17 -5.59 -6.41
C VAL A 469 8.68 -5.45 -6.16
N ILE A 470 8.27 -5.04 -4.95
CA ILE A 470 6.86 -4.89 -4.57
C ILE A 470 6.64 -3.50 -3.96
N SER A 471 5.87 -2.66 -4.65
CA SER A 471 5.40 -1.39 -4.11
C SER A 471 4.07 -1.58 -3.38
N LEU A 472 3.95 -0.97 -2.20
CA LEU A 472 2.75 -0.97 -1.38
C LEU A 472 2.33 0.48 -1.10
N VAL A 473 1.06 0.79 -1.35
CA VAL A 473 0.42 2.03 -0.84
C VAL A 473 -0.46 1.69 0.37
N GLU A 474 -0.81 2.70 1.18
CA GLU A 474 -1.58 2.54 2.44
C GLU A 474 -0.86 1.77 3.56
N ILE A 475 0.46 1.73 3.52
CA ILE A 475 1.28 1.25 4.63
C ILE A 475 1.46 2.36 5.68
N GLU A 476 1.56 2.03 6.95
CA GLU A 476 1.76 3.04 8.00
C GLU A 476 3.23 3.48 8.17
N SER A 477 4.14 2.51 8.14
CA SER A 477 5.52 2.72 8.60
C SER A 477 6.50 1.72 8.01
N CYS A 478 7.79 2.00 8.16
CA CYS A 478 8.86 1.05 7.87
C CYS A 478 8.73 -0.24 8.68
N ALA A 479 8.25 -0.20 9.93
CA ALA A 479 8.08 -1.40 10.74
C ALA A 479 7.04 -2.37 10.13
N MET A 480 5.97 -1.84 9.52
CA MET A 480 5.00 -2.64 8.78
C MET A 480 5.60 -3.24 7.51
N LEU A 481 6.40 -2.46 6.78
CA LEU A 481 7.11 -2.90 5.58
C LEU A 481 8.12 -4.01 5.89
N ASP A 482 8.95 -3.81 6.93
CA ASP A 482 9.91 -4.79 7.46
C ASP A 482 9.22 -6.08 7.94
N ALA A 483 8.09 -5.96 8.65
CA ALA A 483 7.36 -7.11 9.15
C ALA A 483 6.75 -7.97 8.02
N VAL A 484 6.19 -7.35 6.98
CA VAL A 484 5.74 -8.08 5.78
C VAL A 484 6.93 -8.70 5.03
N GLY A 485 8.03 -7.97 4.90
CA GLY A 485 9.27 -8.43 4.27
C GLY A 485 9.90 -9.63 4.99
N ALA A 486 9.86 -9.66 6.33
CA ALA A 486 10.37 -10.76 7.15
C ALA A 486 9.55 -12.05 6.96
N VAL A 487 8.22 -11.96 6.82
CA VAL A 487 7.36 -13.12 6.57
C VAL A 487 7.63 -13.74 5.18
N GLN A 488 8.02 -12.95 4.17
CA GLN A 488 8.44 -13.48 2.87
C GLN A 488 9.61 -14.48 2.96
N HIS A 489 10.48 -14.29 3.95
CA HIS A 489 11.72 -15.07 4.09
C HIS A 489 11.48 -16.46 4.72
N ASN A 490 10.32 -16.72 5.34
CA ASN A 490 10.09 -17.98 6.06
C ASN A 490 8.67 -18.57 5.90
N PRO A 491 8.32 -19.17 4.74
CA PRO A 491 7.07 -19.92 4.60
C PRO A 491 7.13 -21.35 5.18
N ASN A 492 8.24 -22.08 4.97
CA ASN A 492 8.34 -23.53 5.22
C ASN A 492 9.78 -24.05 5.45
N GLY A 493 10.70 -23.25 6.01
CA GLY A 493 12.05 -23.72 6.40
C GLY A 493 12.98 -24.15 5.26
N GLY A 494 12.65 -23.84 4.00
CA GLY A 494 13.52 -24.06 2.84
C GLY A 494 14.43 -22.86 2.56
N ALA A 495 15.74 -23.02 2.71
CA ALA A 495 16.70 -21.92 2.58
C ALA A 495 17.03 -21.58 1.11
N SER A 496 16.24 -20.70 0.49
CA SER A 496 16.61 -20.03 -0.77
C SER A 496 15.95 -18.66 -1.04
N GLY A 497 15.05 -18.18 -0.17
CA GLY A 497 14.35 -16.91 -0.38
C GLY A 497 15.25 -15.69 -0.12
N ALA A 498 15.66 -14.99 -1.17
CA ALA A 498 16.52 -13.81 -1.03
C ALA A 498 15.83 -12.65 -0.29
N ALA A 499 16.52 -12.07 0.70
CA ALA A 499 15.96 -11.05 1.58
C ALA A 499 15.62 -9.75 0.84
N TYR A 500 14.41 -9.24 1.10
CA TYR A 500 13.98 -7.91 0.69
C TYR A 500 14.64 -6.82 1.54
N GLU A 501 14.86 -5.67 0.92
CA GLU A 501 15.19 -4.40 1.58
C GLU A 501 13.94 -3.52 1.58
N SER A 502 13.58 -2.99 2.75
CA SER A 502 12.47 -2.06 2.95
C SER A 502 12.91 -0.62 2.66
N LEU A 503 12.21 0.04 1.76
CA LEU A 503 12.52 1.38 1.25
C LEU A 503 11.28 2.27 1.40
N MET A 504 11.34 3.29 2.25
CA MET A 504 10.23 4.22 2.47
C MET A 504 10.75 5.59 2.92
N THR A 505 10.07 6.65 2.48
CA THR A 505 10.35 8.03 2.90
C THR A 505 9.05 8.68 3.36
N THR A 506 9.09 9.34 4.52
CA THR A 506 8.03 10.16 5.10
C THR A 506 7.28 10.98 4.05
N GLY A 507 5.97 10.77 3.91
CA GLY A 507 5.06 11.64 3.16
C GLY A 507 4.65 12.90 3.95
N THR A 508 3.53 13.51 3.56
CA THR A 508 2.88 14.66 4.23
C THR A 508 1.41 14.40 4.59
N ASP A 509 0.89 13.20 4.32
CA ASP A 509 -0.43 12.78 4.81
C ASP A 509 -0.36 12.54 6.34
N THR A 510 -0.78 13.53 7.12
CA THR A 510 -0.85 13.45 8.59
C THR A 510 -2.25 13.11 9.10
N PHE A 511 -3.24 13.07 8.21
CA PHE A 511 -4.65 12.84 8.55
C PHE A 511 -5.05 11.37 8.43
N LEU A 512 -4.76 10.73 7.29
CA LEU A 512 -4.89 9.28 7.13
C LEU A 512 -3.63 8.54 7.58
N ARG A 513 -2.48 9.22 7.72
CA ARG A 513 -1.15 8.65 8.07
C ARG A 513 -0.59 7.61 7.10
N GLN A 514 -1.35 7.22 6.08
CA GLN A 514 -0.94 6.34 5.00
C GLN A 514 0.34 6.84 4.31
N GLN A 515 1.22 5.91 3.99
CA GLN A 515 2.49 6.12 3.28
C GLN A 515 2.54 5.27 2.02
N VAL A 516 3.65 5.35 1.29
CA VAL A 516 3.97 4.51 0.12
C VAL A 516 5.40 4.05 0.26
N GLY A 517 5.63 2.74 0.10
CA GLY A 517 6.95 2.12 0.28
C GLY A 517 7.15 0.90 -0.60
N LEU A 518 8.35 0.36 -0.55
CA LEU A 518 8.86 -0.59 -1.52
C LEU A 518 9.69 -1.68 -0.83
N LEU A 519 9.35 -2.94 -1.08
CA LEU A 519 10.19 -4.10 -0.78
C LEU A 519 10.98 -4.49 -2.03
N SER A 520 12.29 -4.65 -1.92
CA SER A 520 13.15 -4.94 -3.08
C SER A 520 14.25 -5.97 -2.81
N ARG A 521 14.39 -6.96 -3.69
CA ARG A 521 15.57 -7.84 -3.78
C ARG A 521 16.78 -7.14 -4.42
N LEU A 522 16.54 -6.05 -5.15
CA LEU A 522 17.56 -5.15 -5.65
C LEU A 522 17.98 -4.18 -4.54
N ARG A 523 19.28 -3.98 -4.36
CA ARG A 523 19.84 -3.03 -3.37
C ARG A 523 19.59 -1.59 -3.82
N SER A 524 19.10 -0.72 -2.93
CA SER A 524 19.04 0.71 -3.24
C SER A 524 20.46 1.30 -3.28
N ILE A 525 20.79 2.02 -4.37
CA ILE A 525 22.11 2.64 -4.58
C ILE A 525 22.17 4.10 -4.12
N ALA A 526 21.01 4.71 -3.89
CA ALA A 526 20.84 6.05 -3.33
C ALA A 526 19.79 6.04 -2.20
N PRO A 527 19.74 7.10 -1.37
CA PRO A 527 18.63 7.31 -0.45
C PRO A 527 17.28 7.45 -1.16
N VAL A 528 16.19 7.12 -0.46
CA VAL A 528 14.83 7.22 -1.00
C VAL A 528 14.36 8.68 -0.99
N GLU A 529 14.14 9.23 -2.18
CA GLU A 529 13.84 10.66 -2.40
C GLU A 529 12.34 10.95 -2.41
N ARG A 530 11.99 12.22 -2.12
CA ARG A 530 10.63 12.77 -2.24
C ARG A 530 10.71 14.25 -2.60
N SER A 531 9.79 14.73 -3.43
CA SER A 531 9.62 16.16 -3.66
C SER A 531 8.78 16.81 -2.54
N SER A 532 9.10 18.08 -2.24
CA SER A 532 8.29 18.99 -1.42
C SER A 532 7.64 20.10 -2.25
N ALA A 533 7.67 19.99 -3.59
CA ALA A 533 7.03 20.94 -4.49
C ALA A 533 5.51 20.84 -4.40
N ARG A 534 4.84 22.01 -4.42
CA ARG A 534 3.38 22.13 -4.55
C ARG A 534 3.05 22.83 -5.86
N GLN A 535 2.06 22.30 -6.58
CA GLN A 535 1.53 22.88 -7.81
C GLN A 535 0.19 23.56 -7.51
N ALA A 536 -0.05 24.72 -8.14
CA ALA A 536 -1.36 25.38 -8.11
C ALA A 536 -2.35 24.72 -9.08
N TYR A 537 -3.60 24.54 -8.66
CA TYR A 537 -4.70 24.07 -9.52
C TYR A 537 -5.77 25.16 -9.71
N PRO A 538 -6.50 25.18 -10.85
CA PRO A 538 -6.34 24.31 -12.03
C PRO A 538 -4.98 24.52 -12.72
N ILE A 539 -4.35 23.44 -13.19
CA ILE A 539 -2.94 23.47 -13.63
C ILE A 539 -2.72 24.17 -14.96
N ASP A 540 -3.74 24.18 -15.82
CA ASP A 540 -3.86 24.92 -17.07
C ASP A 540 -5.31 24.80 -17.57
N GLY A 541 -5.67 25.58 -18.61
CA GLY A 541 -7.02 25.65 -19.16
C GLY A 541 -7.46 24.46 -20.03
N ALA A 542 -6.70 23.36 -20.03
CA ALA A 542 -7.07 22.11 -20.72
C ALA A 542 -7.48 20.99 -19.74
N SER A 543 -7.73 21.33 -18.47
CA SER A 543 -8.22 20.43 -17.43
C SER A 543 -9.66 19.96 -17.72
N GLY A 544 -9.93 18.67 -17.53
CA GLY A 544 -11.29 18.11 -17.64
C GLY A 544 -12.15 18.30 -16.37
N CYS A 545 -11.55 18.79 -15.28
CA CYS A 545 -12.17 18.82 -13.95
C CYS A 545 -13.29 19.87 -13.76
N GLY A 546 -13.49 20.80 -14.70
CA GLY A 546 -14.50 21.87 -14.60
C GLY A 546 -14.02 23.13 -13.87
N ASP A 547 -14.95 24.00 -13.49
CA ASP A 547 -14.68 25.41 -13.12
C ASP A 547 -14.61 25.70 -11.60
N ALA A 548 -14.66 24.68 -10.74
CA ALA A 548 -15.11 24.85 -9.35
C ALA A 548 -14.03 25.00 -8.27
N ALA A 549 -12.80 24.47 -8.44
CA ALA A 549 -11.80 24.46 -7.37
C ALA A 549 -10.48 25.15 -7.74
N ASN A 550 -9.92 25.90 -6.79
CA ASN A 550 -8.58 26.48 -6.86
C ASN A 550 -7.83 26.25 -5.55
N GLY A 551 -6.49 26.20 -5.61
CA GLY A 551 -5.65 25.89 -4.45
C GLY A 551 -4.25 25.44 -4.85
N THR A 552 -3.54 24.76 -3.94
CA THR A 552 -2.20 24.19 -4.19
C THR A 552 -2.01 22.83 -3.52
N SER A 553 -1.57 21.81 -4.25
CA SER A 553 -1.30 20.47 -3.72
C SER A 553 0.14 20.04 -3.97
N ASP A 554 0.77 19.39 -2.99
CA ASP A 554 1.84 18.41 -3.20
C ASP A 554 1.24 17.03 -3.46
N THR A 555 2.08 16.14 -4.00
CA THR A 555 1.87 14.69 -3.93
C THR A 555 2.26 14.23 -2.53
N SER A 556 1.29 14.07 -1.63
CA SER A 556 1.57 13.82 -0.21
C SER A 556 2.15 12.43 0.08
N LYS A 557 1.87 11.46 -0.80
CA LYS A 557 2.21 10.05 -0.65
C LYS A 557 2.97 9.56 -1.88
N HIS A 558 4.31 9.69 -1.87
CA HIS A 558 5.18 9.18 -2.95
C HIS A 558 6.63 8.92 -2.50
N TYR A 559 7.36 8.16 -3.32
CA TYR A 559 8.82 8.00 -3.25
C TYR A 559 9.47 7.98 -4.64
N VAL A 560 10.78 8.22 -4.70
CA VAL A 560 11.66 7.84 -5.82
C VAL A 560 12.80 6.98 -5.25
N ALA A 561 12.97 5.78 -5.79
CA ALA A 561 13.98 4.81 -5.37
C ALA A 561 14.85 4.40 -6.58
N ARG A 562 16.17 4.29 -6.35
CA ARG A 562 17.17 3.90 -7.37
C ARG A 562 17.82 2.59 -6.96
N LEU A 563 17.64 1.55 -7.75
CA LEU A 563 18.00 0.18 -7.42
C LEU A 563 19.08 -0.35 -8.37
N HIS A 564 20.03 -1.12 -7.85
CA HIS A 564 21.02 -1.81 -8.69
C HIS A 564 20.38 -2.99 -9.43
N LEU A 565 20.53 -3.05 -10.75
CA LEU A 565 19.98 -4.11 -11.60
C LEU A 565 21.09 -4.79 -12.40
N GLU A 566 21.27 -6.10 -12.23
CA GLU A 566 22.25 -6.88 -13.00
C GLU A 566 21.61 -7.55 -14.22
N LEU A 567 22.04 -7.16 -15.42
CA LEU A 567 21.61 -7.72 -16.70
C LEU A 567 22.56 -8.86 -17.13
N PRO A 568 22.09 -9.99 -17.68
CA PRO A 568 22.98 -11.02 -18.25
C PRO A 568 23.69 -10.50 -19.52
N ALA A 569 25.02 -10.64 -19.59
CA ALA A 569 25.78 -10.05 -20.69
C ALA A 569 25.51 -10.70 -22.06
N ALA A 570 25.54 -9.87 -23.12
CA ALA A 570 25.31 -10.28 -24.50
C ALA A 570 26.39 -11.21 -25.11
N SER A 571 27.48 -11.48 -24.40
CA SER A 571 28.65 -12.25 -24.87
C SER A 571 28.47 -13.77 -24.80
N GLY A 572 27.43 -14.27 -24.11
CA GLY A 572 27.21 -15.70 -23.88
C GLY A 572 28.17 -16.35 -22.87
N ALA A 573 29.03 -15.56 -22.21
CA ALA A 573 29.82 -16.02 -21.07
C ALA A 573 28.93 -16.07 -19.82
N ALA A 574 28.74 -17.28 -19.26
CA ALA A 574 27.69 -17.59 -18.29
C ALA A 574 27.81 -16.91 -16.89
N GLU A 575 28.87 -16.12 -16.66
CA GLU A 575 29.18 -15.50 -15.36
C GLU A 575 29.33 -13.97 -15.43
N SER A 576 29.25 -13.36 -16.62
CA SER A 576 29.34 -11.89 -16.77
C SER A 576 27.96 -11.22 -16.76
N THR A 577 27.80 -10.23 -15.89
CA THR A 577 26.65 -9.32 -15.84
C THR A 577 27.05 -7.89 -16.20
N GLU A 578 26.09 -7.10 -16.67
CA GLU A 578 26.18 -5.67 -16.93
C GLU A 578 25.30 -4.93 -15.92
N ALA A 579 25.82 -3.87 -15.31
CA ALA A 579 25.12 -3.12 -14.26
C ALA A 579 24.28 -1.98 -14.85
N ALA A 580 23.01 -1.93 -14.49
CA ALA A 580 22.07 -0.86 -14.80
C ALA A 580 21.39 -0.34 -13.51
N THR A 581 20.66 0.77 -13.61
CA THR A 581 19.84 1.33 -12.53
C THR A 581 18.36 1.12 -12.85
N LEU A 582 17.62 0.39 -12.02
CA LEU A 582 16.16 0.40 -12.06
C LEU A 582 15.64 1.56 -11.19
N ILE A 583 14.91 2.50 -11.78
CA ILE A 583 14.30 3.62 -11.04
C ILE A 583 12.81 3.34 -10.86
N VAL A 584 12.36 3.33 -9.61
CA VAL A 584 10.96 3.08 -9.24
C VAL A 584 10.38 4.31 -8.57
N VAL A 585 9.24 4.78 -9.05
CA VAL A 585 8.50 5.93 -8.53
C VAL A 585 7.13 5.45 -8.04
N GLY A 586 7.00 5.30 -6.73
CA GLY A 586 5.75 4.88 -6.07
C GLY A 586 4.89 6.08 -5.70
N MET A 587 3.58 6.00 -5.96
CA MET A 587 2.63 7.10 -5.83
C MET A 587 1.28 6.62 -5.27
N HIS A 588 0.62 7.43 -4.42
CA HIS A 588 -0.78 7.28 -4.05
C HIS A 588 -1.52 8.62 -4.31
N LEU A 589 -2.42 8.60 -5.30
CA LEU A 589 -3.33 9.68 -5.74
C LEU A 589 -4.20 10.29 -4.61
N LYS A 590 -4.75 11.50 -4.80
CA LYS A 590 -5.95 11.95 -4.06
C LYS A 590 -7.14 11.12 -4.56
N ALA A 591 -7.91 10.54 -3.63
CA ALA A 591 -8.96 9.58 -3.93
C ALA A 591 -10.17 10.12 -4.73
N ILE A 592 -11.06 9.20 -5.15
CA ILE A 592 -12.35 9.45 -5.82
C ILE A 592 -12.18 9.97 -7.28
N PRO A 593 -12.10 9.08 -8.29
CA PRO A 593 -11.77 9.44 -9.69
C PRO A 593 -12.76 10.41 -10.37
N THR A 594 -14.01 10.46 -9.89
CA THR A 594 -15.12 11.24 -10.48
C THR A 594 -15.42 12.56 -9.76
N ASP A 595 -14.79 12.84 -8.61
CA ASP A 595 -15.02 14.06 -7.83
C ASP A 595 -14.25 15.29 -8.39
N PRO A 596 -14.90 16.43 -8.73
CA PRO A 596 -14.22 17.56 -9.36
C PRO A 596 -13.12 18.25 -8.50
N PRO A 597 -13.32 18.56 -7.20
CA PRO A 597 -12.25 19.05 -6.34
C PRO A 597 -11.04 18.09 -6.26
N SER A 598 -11.30 16.78 -6.17
CA SER A 598 -10.24 15.76 -6.10
C SER A 598 -9.52 15.58 -7.45
N CYS A 599 -10.24 15.71 -8.57
CA CYS A 599 -9.67 15.77 -9.93
C CYS A 599 -8.64 16.92 -10.05
N HIS A 600 -8.99 18.13 -9.59
CA HIS A 600 -8.06 19.26 -9.61
C HIS A 600 -6.82 19.04 -8.73
N LYS A 601 -6.97 18.42 -7.55
CA LYS A 601 -5.85 18.05 -6.68
C LYS A 601 -4.97 16.98 -7.34
N ARG A 602 -5.55 15.92 -7.92
CA ARG A 602 -4.83 14.88 -8.68
C ARG A 602 -4.04 15.46 -9.86
N GLU A 603 -4.61 16.37 -10.65
CA GLU A 603 -3.89 17.02 -11.75
C GLU A 603 -2.67 17.83 -11.24
N ALA A 604 -2.79 18.52 -10.11
CA ALA A 604 -1.64 19.18 -9.47
C ALA A 604 -0.57 18.17 -9.00
N GLN A 605 -0.97 17.03 -8.44
CA GLN A 605 -0.07 15.97 -8.00
C GLN A 605 0.69 15.35 -9.18
N ALA A 606 0.00 15.00 -10.27
CA ALA A 606 0.65 14.53 -11.50
C ALA A 606 1.65 15.56 -12.06
N ARG A 607 1.30 16.85 -12.03
CA ARG A 607 2.19 17.95 -12.47
C ARG A 607 3.43 18.13 -11.56
N VAL A 608 3.35 17.78 -10.28
CA VAL A 608 4.51 17.70 -9.36
C VAL A 608 5.41 16.51 -9.68
N MET A 609 4.84 15.37 -10.12
CA MET A 609 5.60 14.14 -10.41
C MET A 609 6.26 14.12 -11.79
N GLN A 610 5.67 14.77 -12.81
CA GLN A 610 6.24 14.92 -14.15
C GLN A 610 7.76 15.26 -14.18
N PRO A 611 8.27 16.31 -13.49
CA PRO A 611 9.71 16.60 -13.50
C PRO A 611 10.58 15.52 -12.84
N LEU A 612 10.05 14.73 -11.89
CA LEU A 612 10.78 13.60 -11.31
C LEU A 612 10.86 12.44 -12.31
N LEU A 613 9.77 12.15 -13.02
CA LEU A 613 9.73 11.11 -14.05
C LEU A 613 10.63 11.47 -15.25
N ALA A 614 10.60 12.72 -15.72
CA ALA A 614 11.53 13.21 -16.74
C ALA A 614 13.00 13.12 -16.29
N THR A 615 13.28 13.37 -15.01
CA THR A 615 14.63 13.20 -14.45
C THR A 615 15.05 11.72 -14.40
N ALA A 616 14.14 10.81 -14.02
CA ALA A 616 14.40 9.38 -14.02
C ALA A 616 14.66 8.83 -15.44
N LEU A 617 13.87 9.26 -16.43
CA LEU A 617 14.04 8.86 -17.84
C LEU A 617 15.34 9.41 -18.46
N ALA A 618 15.83 10.56 -17.99
CA ALA A 618 17.15 11.08 -18.35
C ALA A 618 18.31 10.38 -17.62
N GLU A 619 18.03 9.57 -16.59
CA GLU A 619 19.02 8.86 -15.77
C GLU A 619 19.12 7.36 -16.13
N SER A 620 18.04 6.73 -16.60
CA SER A 620 18.02 5.31 -16.97
C SER A 620 16.98 4.95 -18.02
N ASP A 621 17.31 3.97 -18.87
CA ASP A 621 16.36 3.27 -19.74
C ASP A 621 15.31 2.44 -18.96
N TYR A 622 15.56 2.14 -17.68
CA TYR A 622 14.75 1.25 -16.84
C TYR A 622 14.00 2.05 -15.76
N VAL A 623 12.82 2.59 -16.11
CA VAL A 623 11.98 3.41 -15.22
C VAL A 623 10.59 2.81 -15.07
N ILE A 624 10.06 2.80 -13.85
CA ILE A 624 8.71 2.33 -13.51
C ILE A 624 8.02 3.39 -12.63
N ALA A 625 6.82 3.82 -13.02
CA ALA A 625 5.93 4.64 -12.21
C ALA A 625 4.67 3.84 -11.86
N LEU A 626 4.36 3.67 -10.58
CA LEU A 626 3.31 2.73 -10.14
C LEU A 626 2.65 3.12 -8.81
N GLY A 627 1.54 2.44 -8.53
CA GLY A 627 0.73 2.62 -7.32
C GLY A 627 -0.74 2.90 -7.66
N ASP A 628 -1.53 3.16 -6.63
CA ASP A 628 -2.89 3.67 -6.79
C ASP A 628 -2.85 5.13 -7.26
N LEU A 629 -3.22 5.38 -8.50
CA LEU A 629 -3.26 6.74 -9.06
C LEU A 629 -4.64 7.40 -8.88
N ASN A 630 -5.64 6.64 -8.46
CA ASN A 630 -7.02 7.04 -8.21
C ASN A 630 -7.67 7.80 -9.39
N ASP A 631 -7.30 7.40 -10.61
CA ASP A 631 -7.85 7.92 -11.88
C ASP A 631 -7.81 6.82 -12.95
N PHE A 632 -8.67 6.95 -13.97
CA PHE A 632 -8.84 5.94 -15.01
C PHE A 632 -7.90 6.16 -16.20
N ASP A 633 -7.48 5.08 -16.88
CA ASP A 633 -6.74 5.22 -18.14
C ASP A 633 -7.71 5.38 -19.33
N GLY A 634 -7.82 6.61 -19.85
CA GLY A 634 -8.75 6.96 -20.92
C GLY A 634 -8.40 6.38 -22.30
N ASP A 635 -7.16 5.93 -22.50
CA ASP A 635 -6.66 5.48 -23.80
C ASP A 635 -7.29 4.16 -24.23
N ALA A 636 -7.73 4.07 -25.48
CA ALA A 636 -8.45 2.91 -26.00
C ALA A 636 -7.66 1.59 -25.90
N CYS A 637 -6.32 1.65 -25.88
CA CYS A 637 -5.46 0.48 -25.65
C CYS A 637 -5.37 0.06 -24.18
N CYS A 638 -5.68 0.94 -23.22
CA CYS A 638 -5.45 0.76 -21.78
C CYS A 638 -6.72 0.65 -20.92
N ARG A 639 -7.88 1.18 -21.38
CA ARG A 639 -9.17 1.17 -20.66
C ARG A 639 -9.48 -0.12 -19.91
N ASP A 640 -10.11 0.05 -18.74
CA ASP A 640 -10.53 -1.01 -17.83
C ASP A 640 -11.69 -1.87 -18.38
N ALA A 641 -12.11 -2.87 -17.61
CA ALA A 641 -13.21 -3.78 -17.96
C ALA A 641 -14.57 -3.05 -18.06
N ALA A 642 -14.80 -2.02 -17.25
CA ALA A 642 -16.03 -1.21 -17.24
C ALA A 642 -16.12 -0.21 -18.41
N ASN A 643 -15.00 0.10 -19.08
CA ASN A 643 -14.83 1.24 -19.99
C ASN A 643 -14.96 2.60 -19.29
N SER A 644 -14.48 2.70 -18.06
CA SER A 644 -14.35 3.94 -17.31
C SER A 644 -13.55 4.98 -18.09
N THR A 645 -13.92 6.26 -17.93
CA THR A 645 -13.27 7.39 -18.60
C THR A 645 -12.88 8.43 -17.56
N PRO A 646 -11.61 8.89 -17.51
CA PRO A 646 -11.16 9.84 -16.51
C PRO A 646 -11.81 11.20 -16.69
N THR A 647 -11.99 11.90 -15.57
CA THR A 647 -12.31 13.34 -15.55
C THR A 647 -11.05 14.19 -15.64
N SER A 648 -9.90 13.61 -15.32
CA SER A 648 -8.59 14.26 -15.21
C SER A 648 -7.65 13.81 -16.33
N ARG A 649 -6.47 14.43 -16.42
CA ARG A 649 -5.39 14.04 -17.34
C ARG A 649 -4.21 13.34 -16.66
N VAL A 650 -4.33 12.86 -15.41
CA VAL A 650 -3.23 12.22 -14.65
C VAL A 650 -2.49 11.19 -15.49
N LEU A 651 -3.18 10.18 -16.03
CA LEU A 651 -2.54 9.13 -16.82
C LEU A 651 -1.84 9.70 -18.07
N ARG A 652 -2.50 10.58 -18.83
CA ARG A 652 -1.89 11.25 -20.00
C ARG A 652 -0.62 12.02 -19.59
N MET A 653 -0.64 12.73 -18.47
CA MET A 653 0.49 13.53 -17.98
C MET A 653 1.64 12.72 -17.39
N LEU A 654 1.37 11.52 -16.88
CA LEU A 654 2.43 10.64 -16.36
C LEU A 654 3.07 9.80 -17.46
N LYS A 655 2.35 9.53 -18.56
CA LYS A 655 2.91 8.93 -19.79
C LYS A 655 3.85 9.86 -20.56
N ASP A 656 3.61 11.17 -20.46
CA ASP A 656 4.31 12.29 -21.12
C ASP A 656 4.91 13.25 -20.08
N PRO A 657 6.08 12.94 -19.49
CA PRO A 657 6.63 13.72 -18.38
C PRO A 657 7.24 15.07 -18.78
N ASP A 658 7.78 15.19 -20.00
CA ASP A 658 8.45 16.41 -20.47
C ASP A 658 7.51 17.39 -21.20
N ARG A 659 6.35 16.91 -21.69
CA ARG A 659 5.28 17.64 -22.38
C ARG A 659 5.56 17.96 -23.85
N ASP A 660 6.34 17.14 -24.55
CA ASP A 660 6.50 17.23 -26.02
C ASP A 660 5.27 16.69 -26.79
N GLY A 661 4.48 15.81 -26.16
CA GLY A 661 3.28 15.19 -26.73
C GLY A 661 3.40 13.71 -27.08
N THR A 662 4.59 13.12 -26.91
CA THR A 662 4.90 11.68 -27.05
C THR A 662 4.53 10.90 -25.78
N ASP A 663 4.78 9.59 -25.74
CA ASP A 663 4.62 8.72 -24.55
C ASP A 663 5.94 8.00 -24.27
N GLU A 664 6.62 8.36 -23.18
CA GLU A 664 7.86 7.74 -22.73
C GLU A 664 7.59 6.58 -21.76
N LEU A 665 6.48 6.65 -21.02
CA LEU A 665 6.00 5.58 -20.14
C LEU A 665 4.73 4.95 -20.70
N HIS A 666 4.70 3.61 -20.75
CA HIS A 666 3.64 2.80 -21.34
C HIS A 666 2.95 1.96 -20.27
N SER A 667 1.61 1.97 -20.24
CA SER A 667 0.87 1.17 -19.26
C SER A 667 0.96 -0.32 -19.56
N VAL A 668 1.39 -1.12 -18.59
CA VAL A 668 1.59 -2.59 -18.77
C VAL A 668 0.32 -3.30 -19.21
N VAL A 669 -0.87 -2.80 -18.84
CA VAL A 669 -2.18 -3.40 -19.16
C VAL A 669 -2.52 -3.39 -20.66
N GLN A 670 -1.76 -2.65 -21.48
CA GLN A 670 -1.83 -2.78 -22.96
C GLN A 670 -1.59 -4.22 -23.43
N ARG A 671 -0.79 -5.01 -22.70
CA ARG A 671 -0.55 -6.44 -22.99
C ARG A 671 -1.62 -7.38 -22.41
N MET A 672 -2.62 -6.85 -21.72
CA MET A 672 -3.72 -7.59 -21.08
C MET A 672 -5.03 -7.49 -21.88
N PRO A 673 -5.85 -8.55 -21.96
CA PRO A 673 -7.24 -8.45 -22.44
C PRO A 673 -8.08 -7.49 -21.58
N GLN A 674 -8.87 -6.61 -22.21
CA GLN A 674 -9.64 -5.59 -21.50
C GLN A 674 -10.54 -6.13 -20.37
N ALA A 675 -11.17 -7.29 -20.56
CA ALA A 675 -12.04 -7.92 -19.57
C ALA A 675 -11.34 -8.39 -18.27
N GLN A 676 -10.00 -8.30 -18.19
CA GLN A 676 -9.21 -8.62 -17.00
C GLN A 676 -8.62 -7.36 -16.34
N ARG A 677 -8.88 -6.16 -16.88
CA ARG A 677 -8.32 -4.91 -16.38
C ARG A 677 -9.25 -4.28 -15.35
N TYR A 678 -9.08 -4.68 -14.10
CA TYR A 678 -9.67 -4.03 -12.94
C TYR A 678 -8.85 -4.38 -11.72
N THR A 679 -8.61 -3.40 -10.85
CA THR A 679 -7.72 -3.50 -9.68
C THR A 679 -8.42 -3.10 -8.39
N ASP A 680 -9.70 -2.72 -8.44
CA ASP A 680 -10.51 -2.18 -7.33
C ASP A 680 -11.95 -2.74 -7.43
N TRP A 681 -12.60 -2.99 -6.28
CA TRP A 681 -14.04 -3.27 -6.15
C TRP A 681 -14.70 -2.31 -5.17
N TRP A 682 -15.77 -1.66 -5.63
CA TRP A 682 -16.59 -0.77 -4.81
C TRP A 682 -18.07 -1.22 -4.82
N ASP A 683 -18.52 -1.80 -3.70
CA ASP A 683 -19.91 -2.18 -3.40
C ASP A 683 -20.84 -0.95 -3.47
N HIS A 684 -21.56 -0.78 -4.59
CA HIS A 684 -22.36 0.44 -4.82
C HIS A 684 -23.56 0.27 -5.75
N ALA A 685 -23.69 -0.83 -6.50
CA ALA A 685 -24.57 -0.88 -7.67
C ALA A 685 -25.50 -2.12 -7.79
N PRO A 686 -26.29 -2.49 -6.74
CA PRO A 686 -26.46 -1.83 -5.45
C PRO A 686 -25.46 -2.26 -4.38
N ALA A 687 -25.23 -1.41 -3.39
CA ALA A 687 -24.47 -1.76 -2.18
C ALA A 687 -25.21 -2.84 -1.36
N ASP A 688 -24.92 -4.11 -1.62
CA ASP A 688 -25.51 -5.28 -0.95
C ASP A 688 -24.47 -6.31 -0.47
N GLY A 689 -23.17 -6.01 -0.64
CA GLY A 689 -22.05 -6.83 -0.17
C GLY A 689 -21.77 -8.05 -1.06
N VAL A 690 -22.25 -8.05 -2.30
CA VAL A 690 -22.03 -9.13 -3.28
C VAL A 690 -21.34 -8.55 -4.51
N GLU A 691 -20.17 -9.09 -4.86
CA GLU A 691 -19.43 -8.71 -6.08
C GLU A 691 -20.31 -8.83 -7.34
N GLN A 692 -20.73 -7.69 -7.92
CA GLN A 692 -21.57 -7.70 -9.14
C GLN A 692 -20.75 -7.61 -10.44
N GLY A 693 -19.43 -7.67 -10.32
CA GLY A 693 -18.49 -7.70 -11.44
C GLY A 693 -18.30 -6.33 -12.10
N ALA A 694 -18.37 -6.28 -13.43
CA ALA A 694 -18.01 -5.08 -14.22
C ALA A 694 -18.90 -3.83 -14.02
N THR A 695 -19.92 -3.87 -13.15
CA THR A 695 -20.65 -2.68 -12.66
C THR A 695 -20.01 -2.04 -11.43
N GLU A 696 -19.10 -2.75 -10.75
CA GLU A 696 -18.49 -2.37 -9.47
C GLU A 696 -16.96 -2.47 -9.50
N HIS A 697 -16.39 -2.97 -10.59
CA HIS A 697 -14.96 -3.13 -10.80
C HIS A 697 -14.40 -1.95 -11.59
N SER A 698 -13.31 -1.35 -11.09
CA SER A 698 -12.58 -0.28 -11.78
C SER A 698 -11.06 -0.53 -11.77
N SER A 699 -10.28 0.30 -12.46
CA SER A 699 -8.80 0.23 -12.45
C SER A 699 -8.21 1.55 -11.96
N LEU A 700 -7.86 1.60 -10.68
CA LEU A 700 -7.27 2.76 -10.00
C LEU A 700 -5.76 2.64 -9.82
N ASP A 701 -5.27 1.41 -9.63
CA ASP A 701 -3.85 1.09 -9.68
C ASP A 701 -3.36 1.07 -11.12
N HIS A 702 -2.13 1.55 -11.32
CA HIS A 702 -1.45 1.49 -12.60
C HIS A 702 0.03 1.12 -12.42
N MET A 703 0.61 0.65 -13.51
CA MET A 703 2.05 0.49 -13.65
C MET A 703 2.45 0.94 -15.06
N LEU A 704 3.09 2.10 -15.13
CA LEU A 704 3.64 2.70 -16.35
C LEU A 704 5.14 2.41 -16.39
N VAL A 705 5.66 1.94 -17.52
CA VAL A 705 7.07 1.57 -17.65
C VAL A 705 7.71 2.21 -18.88
N SER A 706 8.99 2.56 -18.79
CA SER A 706 9.76 3.12 -19.91
C SER A 706 9.67 2.25 -21.16
N THR A 707 9.75 2.86 -22.35
CA THR A 707 9.72 2.16 -23.64
C THR A 707 10.64 0.93 -23.69
N ALA A 708 11.87 1.02 -23.16
CA ALA A 708 12.82 -0.08 -23.13
C ALA A 708 12.41 -1.25 -22.20
N LEU A 709 11.67 -0.99 -21.12
CA LEU A 709 11.01 -2.02 -20.30
C LEU A 709 9.73 -2.55 -20.96
N PHE A 710 8.94 -1.70 -21.62
CA PHE A 710 7.71 -2.13 -22.30
C PHE A 710 7.97 -3.08 -23.48
N GLU A 711 9.10 -2.92 -24.18
CA GLU A 711 9.59 -3.88 -25.17
C GLU A 711 9.99 -5.23 -24.56
N ARG A 712 10.37 -5.26 -23.27
CA ARG A 712 10.77 -6.45 -22.51
C ARG A 712 9.63 -7.11 -21.74
N LEU A 713 8.42 -6.54 -21.74
CA LEU A 713 7.26 -7.05 -21.00
C LEU A 713 6.76 -8.38 -21.59
N VAL A 714 6.99 -9.48 -20.86
CA VAL A 714 6.59 -10.84 -21.23
C VAL A 714 5.14 -11.11 -20.87
N SER A 715 4.74 -10.73 -19.66
CA SER A 715 3.39 -10.97 -19.15
C SER A 715 3.01 -9.93 -18.09
N VAL A 716 1.70 -9.69 -18.00
CA VAL A 716 1.07 -8.89 -16.96
C VAL A 716 -0.18 -9.64 -16.50
N ARG A 717 -0.47 -9.60 -15.21
CA ARG A 717 -1.70 -10.12 -14.60
C ARG A 717 -2.13 -9.21 -13.46
N ILE A 718 -3.42 -9.21 -13.15
CA ILE A 718 -3.95 -8.76 -11.87
C ILE A 718 -4.42 -10.01 -11.10
N ASP A 719 -4.24 -10.04 -9.79
CA ASP A 719 -4.37 -11.29 -9.00
C ASP A 719 -5.79 -11.54 -8.46
N HIS A 720 -6.77 -11.69 -9.35
CA HIS A 720 -8.17 -12.03 -9.03
C HIS A 720 -8.37 -13.47 -8.51
N THR A 721 -7.37 -14.06 -7.84
CA THR A 721 -7.49 -15.42 -7.25
C THR A 721 -8.00 -15.41 -5.81
N THR A 722 -8.40 -14.25 -5.31
CA THR A 722 -9.00 -13.99 -3.99
C THR A 722 -10.25 -13.15 -4.19
N ALA A 723 -11.26 -13.33 -3.35
CA ALA A 723 -12.44 -12.47 -3.36
C ALA A 723 -12.03 -11.01 -3.03
N PRO A 724 -12.81 -10.00 -3.44
CA PRO A 724 -12.58 -8.65 -2.94
C PRO A 724 -12.72 -8.65 -1.41
N MET A 725 -11.96 -7.79 -0.73
CA MET A 725 -11.86 -7.72 0.73
C MET A 725 -11.24 -8.95 1.43
N ASP A 726 -10.88 -10.03 0.74
CA ASP A 726 -10.13 -11.14 1.38
C ASP A 726 -8.79 -10.64 1.94
N TYR A 727 -8.16 -9.65 1.28
CA TYR A 727 -6.86 -9.07 1.64
C TYR A 727 -6.81 -7.55 1.46
N SER A 728 -7.62 -7.02 0.54
CA SER A 728 -7.87 -5.61 0.25
C SER A 728 -9.10 -5.55 -0.68
N ASP A 729 -9.77 -4.41 -0.71
CA ASP A 729 -10.63 -3.92 -1.81
C ASP A 729 -9.92 -3.91 -3.18
N HIS A 730 -8.60 -3.74 -3.19
CA HIS A 730 -7.75 -3.76 -4.38
C HIS A 730 -7.06 -5.12 -4.64
N TRP A 731 -6.80 -5.42 -5.92
CA TRP A 731 -6.02 -6.56 -6.39
C TRP A 731 -4.67 -6.13 -7.01
N PRO A 732 -3.54 -6.84 -6.73
CA PRO A 732 -2.22 -6.40 -7.15
C PRO A 732 -1.99 -6.59 -8.66
N ILE A 733 -1.43 -5.56 -9.32
CA ILE A 733 -0.85 -5.67 -10.67
C ILE A 733 0.54 -6.31 -10.55
N ILE A 734 0.78 -7.37 -11.31
CA ILE A 734 2.04 -8.11 -11.34
C ILE A 734 2.52 -8.24 -12.79
N ALA A 735 3.70 -7.68 -13.09
CA ALA A 735 4.33 -7.68 -14.40
C ALA A 735 5.65 -8.47 -14.38
N THR A 736 5.98 -9.12 -15.50
CA THR A 736 7.23 -9.88 -15.67
C THR A 736 7.95 -9.45 -16.94
N PHE A 737 9.24 -9.14 -16.82
CA PHE A 737 10.10 -8.62 -17.88
C PHE A 737 11.25 -9.58 -18.19
N ASP A 738 11.56 -9.77 -19.47
CA ASP A 738 12.74 -10.48 -19.97
C ASP A 738 13.91 -9.50 -20.09
N LEU A 739 14.84 -9.58 -19.15
CA LEU A 739 16.09 -8.82 -19.11
C LEU A 739 17.25 -9.51 -19.85
N GLY A 740 17.00 -10.68 -20.45
CA GLY A 740 17.98 -11.45 -21.19
C GLY A 740 18.60 -10.72 -22.39
N PRO A 741 19.71 -11.27 -22.92
CA PRO A 741 20.46 -10.66 -24.02
C PRO A 741 19.68 -10.76 -25.34
N ARG A 742 19.38 -9.63 -25.96
CA ARG A 742 18.73 -9.59 -27.27
C ARG A 742 19.66 -10.17 -28.33
N LEU A 743 19.27 -11.27 -28.97
CA LEU A 743 20.03 -11.89 -30.06
C LEU A 743 20.18 -10.91 -31.24
N SER A 744 21.41 -10.55 -31.57
CA SER A 744 21.74 -9.61 -32.63
C SER A 744 21.64 -10.26 -34.02
N SER A 745 20.43 -10.28 -34.59
CA SER A 745 20.18 -10.71 -35.97
C SER A 745 18.93 -10.05 -36.57
N PRO A 746 19.09 -9.00 -37.40
CA PRO A 746 17.97 -8.40 -38.13
C PRO A 746 17.67 -9.19 -39.42
N PRO A 747 16.42 -9.65 -39.63
CA PRO A 747 15.91 -9.87 -40.99
C PRO A 747 15.57 -8.51 -41.61
N SER A 748 16.10 -8.23 -42.80
CA SER A 748 15.86 -6.96 -43.50
C SER A 748 14.46 -6.91 -44.12
N SER A 749 13.47 -6.42 -43.39
CA SER A 749 12.20 -5.94 -43.94
C SER A 749 11.77 -4.65 -43.22
N SER A 750 11.83 -3.53 -43.92
CA SER A 750 11.46 -2.21 -43.41
C SER A 750 9.98 -2.18 -42.95
N PRO A 751 9.68 -1.68 -41.74
CA PRO A 751 8.32 -1.30 -41.39
C PRO A 751 7.80 -0.23 -42.37
N PRO A 752 6.52 -0.28 -42.78
CA PRO A 752 5.90 0.84 -43.48
C PRO A 752 5.79 2.04 -42.53
N SER A 753 6.16 3.23 -43.01
CA SER A 753 6.20 4.45 -42.19
C SER A 753 4.83 4.83 -41.61
N PRO A 754 4.75 5.35 -40.37
CA PRO A 754 3.52 5.87 -39.80
C PRO A 754 3.14 7.21 -40.47
N THR A 755 2.19 7.18 -41.40
CA THR A 755 1.56 8.38 -41.99
C THR A 755 0.05 8.34 -41.78
N GLY A 756 -0.47 9.29 -40.99
CA GLY A 756 -1.84 9.27 -40.46
C GLY A 756 -1.80 8.96 -38.95
N GLY A 757 -2.08 9.89 -38.04
CA GLY A 757 -2.69 11.22 -38.21
C GLY A 757 -4.20 11.12 -37.98
N CYS A 758 -4.67 11.65 -36.85
CA CYS A 758 -6.02 11.44 -36.35
C CYS A 758 -7.09 12.19 -37.17
N SER A 759 -8.06 11.46 -37.76
CA SER A 759 -9.39 12.01 -38.09
C SER A 759 -10.43 10.91 -38.37
N ASP A 760 -11.64 11.18 -37.86
CA ASP A 760 -12.99 10.70 -38.23
C ASP A 760 -13.34 9.22 -38.51
N ALA A 761 -14.49 8.84 -37.94
CA ALA A 761 -15.11 7.54 -38.07
C ALA A 761 -15.81 7.30 -39.42
N LYS A 762 -15.64 6.09 -39.98
CA LYS A 762 -16.66 5.24 -40.67
C LYS A 762 -16.05 3.96 -41.24
N ALA A 763 -16.29 2.80 -40.61
CA ALA A 763 -16.02 1.48 -41.23
C ALA A 763 -16.80 0.29 -40.64
N ALA A 764 -18.08 0.47 -40.26
CA ALA A 764 -18.93 -0.67 -39.93
C ALA A 764 -19.40 -1.40 -41.22
N THR A 765 -18.57 -2.28 -41.80
CA THR A 765 -18.93 -3.39 -42.73
C THR A 765 -17.67 -4.17 -43.12
N MET A 766 -17.46 -5.38 -42.55
CA MET A 766 -16.81 -6.58 -43.15
C MET A 766 -16.40 -7.65 -42.09
N MET A 767 -17.36 -8.23 -41.37
CA MET A 767 -17.16 -9.47 -40.59
C MET A 767 -18.35 -10.44 -40.67
N MET A 768 -18.92 -10.60 -41.88
CA MET A 768 -20.00 -11.57 -42.16
C MET A 768 -19.67 -12.41 -43.41
N ALA A 769 -18.54 -13.10 -43.37
CA ALA A 769 -18.10 -14.03 -44.43
C ALA A 769 -17.46 -15.33 -43.92
N GLY A 770 -17.08 -15.42 -42.64
CA GLY A 770 -16.31 -16.55 -42.09
C GLY A 770 -17.14 -17.71 -41.49
N ILE A 771 -18.46 -17.56 -41.35
CA ILE A 771 -19.32 -18.52 -40.61
C ILE A 771 -20.45 -19.06 -41.51
N LEU A 772 -20.10 -19.47 -42.74
CA LEU A 772 -21.04 -20.15 -43.64
C LEU A 772 -20.48 -21.43 -44.30
N ILE A 773 -19.23 -21.80 -44.01
CA ILE A 773 -18.53 -22.95 -44.64
C ILE A 773 -17.98 -23.91 -43.56
N LEU A 774 -18.86 -24.36 -42.65
CA LEU A 774 -18.55 -25.43 -41.67
C LEU A 774 -19.77 -26.21 -41.13
N VAL A 775 -20.97 -25.96 -41.65
CA VAL A 775 -22.25 -26.57 -41.16
C VAL A 775 -22.90 -27.51 -42.19
N LEU A 776 -22.26 -27.73 -43.35
CA LEU A 776 -22.83 -28.50 -44.48
C LEU A 776 -22.09 -29.80 -44.83
N SER A 777 -21.25 -30.35 -43.94
CA SER A 777 -20.41 -31.52 -44.27
C SER A 777 -20.18 -32.55 -43.13
N CYS A 778 -21.16 -32.78 -42.25
CA CYS A 778 -21.21 -33.98 -41.39
C CYS A 778 -22.65 -34.34 -40.97
N GLY A 779 -23.44 -34.86 -41.92
CA GLY A 779 -24.88 -35.11 -41.75
C GLY A 779 -25.31 -36.57 -41.94
N CYS A 780 -24.58 -37.54 -41.39
CA CYS A 780 -24.94 -38.97 -41.43
C CYS A 780 -24.37 -39.74 -40.24
N PHE A 781 -25.20 -40.01 -39.22
CA PHE A 781 -25.38 -41.32 -38.55
C PHE A 781 -26.38 -41.19 -37.37
N LEU A 782 -26.99 -42.31 -36.96
CA LEU A 782 -27.86 -42.45 -35.78
C LEU A 782 -29.16 -41.64 -35.76
N SER A 783 -30.06 -41.97 -36.69
CA SER A 783 -31.50 -41.96 -36.38
C SER A 783 -31.86 -43.12 -35.42
N PHE A 784 -33.12 -43.15 -34.94
CA PHE A 784 -33.69 -44.12 -33.98
C PHE A 784 -33.24 -44.03 -32.51
N PHE A 785 -33.63 -42.95 -31.79
CA PHE A 785 -34.15 -43.13 -30.41
C PHE A 785 -35.02 -41.97 -29.84
N TRP A 786 -35.75 -41.17 -30.63
CA TRP A 786 -36.68 -40.16 -30.05
C TRP A 786 -37.95 -39.91 -30.89
N TRP A 787 -38.94 -40.81 -30.79
CA TRP A 787 -40.30 -40.63 -31.34
C TRP A 787 -41.37 -40.45 -30.23
N GLY A 788 -40.96 -40.29 -28.97
CA GLY A 788 -41.85 -40.24 -27.80
C GLY A 788 -42.24 -38.85 -27.30
N VAL A 789 -41.62 -37.76 -27.78
CA VAL A 789 -41.73 -36.41 -27.17
C VAL A 789 -42.12 -35.32 -28.19
N TRP A 790 -43.06 -35.63 -29.10
CA TRP A 790 -43.56 -34.65 -30.08
C TRP A 790 -45.10 -34.51 -30.12
N LYS A 791 -45.69 -34.27 -28.94
CA LYS A 791 -46.94 -33.51 -28.79
C LYS A 791 -46.87 -32.62 -27.55
N GLY A 792 -46.70 -31.31 -27.76
CA GLY A 792 -46.73 -30.33 -26.67
C GLY A 792 -45.78 -29.13 -26.80
N LYS A 793 -45.77 -28.41 -27.93
CA LYS A 793 -45.02 -27.13 -28.01
C LYS A 793 -45.52 -26.04 -28.98
N GLU A 794 -46.73 -26.16 -29.53
CA GLU A 794 -47.29 -25.14 -30.43
C GLU A 794 -47.61 -23.82 -29.70
N GLY A 795 -48.06 -23.87 -28.44
CA GLY A 795 -48.39 -22.68 -27.64
C GLY A 795 -47.20 -21.82 -27.16
N ALA A 796 -46.02 -21.93 -27.77
CA ALA A 796 -44.80 -21.23 -27.34
C ALA A 796 -44.36 -20.08 -28.27
N GLN A 797 -44.66 -20.15 -29.57
CA GLN A 797 -44.15 -19.17 -30.53
C GLN A 797 -45.01 -17.89 -30.60
N ASP A 798 -46.34 -18.00 -30.52
CA ASP A 798 -47.25 -16.84 -30.58
C ASP A 798 -46.98 -15.82 -29.47
N ARG A 799 -46.74 -16.32 -28.24
CA ARG A 799 -46.40 -15.49 -27.06
C ARG A 799 -45.04 -14.80 -27.14
N MET A 800 -44.18 -15.19 -28.08
CA MET A 800 -42.92 -14.50 -28.36
C MET A 800 -43.13 -13.36 -29.38
N LEU A 801 -44.03 -13.53 -30.35
CA LEU A 801 -44.35 -12.53 -31.37
C LEU A 801 -45.12 -11.32 -30.77
N GLU A 802 -46.10 -11.54 -29.88
CA GLU A 802 -46.77 -10.44 -29.15
C GLU A 802 -45.76 -9.54 -28.40
N ARG A 803 -44.80 -10.15 -27.72
CA ARG A 803 -43.78 -9.43 -26.94
C ARG A 803 -42.85 -8.58 -27.83
N ILE A 804 -42.54 -9.03 -29.05
CA ILE A 804 -41.73 -8.26 -30.00
C ILE A 804 -42.49 -7.03 -30.50
N GLY A 805 -43.80 -7.15 -30.76
CA GLY A 805 -44.66 -6.02 -31.15
C GLY A 805 -44.70 -4.91 -30.08
N ALA A 806 -44.88 -5.28 -28.81
CA ALA A 806 -44.94 -4.34 -27.69
C ALA A 806 -43.63 -3.54 -27.47
N ILE A 807 -42.48 -4.11 -27.83
CA ILE A 807 -41.17 -3.42 -27.70
C ILE A 807 -41.01 -2.34 -28.79
N GLN A 808 -41.57 -2.55 -29.99
CA GLN A 808 -41.46 -1.58 -31.08
C GLN A 808 -42.34 -0.34 -30.88
N THR A 809 -43.53 -0.49 -30.28
CA THR A 809 -44.37 0.67 -29.91
C THR A 809 -43.75 1.50 -28.78
N ARG A 810 -43.17 0.86 -27.74
CA ARG A 810 -42.49 1.56 -26.63
C ARG A 810 -41.28 2.40 -27.10
N LYS A 811 -40.57 1.96 -28.14
CA LYS A 811 -39.50 2.74 -28.78
C LYS A 811 -39.99 3.93 -29.63
N ARG A 812 -41.28 4.00 -29.98
CA ARG A 812 -41.85 5.15 -30.72
C ARG A 812 -42.28 6.30 -29.81
N SER A 813 -42.86 6.02 -28.64
CA SER A 813 -43.29 7.09 -27.69
C SER A 813 -42.11 7.83 -27.04
N ASN A 814 -41.04 7.11 -26.66
CA ASN A 814 -39.87 7.76 -26.05
C ASN A 814 -39.08 8.66 -27.02
N LYS A 815 -39.32 8.55 -28.34
CA LYS A 815 -38.69 9.43 -29.33
C LYS A 815 -39.45 10.74 -29.52
N THR A 816 -40.77 10.76 -29.30
CA THR A 816 -41.60 11.98 -29.33
C THR A 816 -41.63 12.74 -28.00
N SER A 817 -41.34 12.10 -26.86
CA SER A 817 -41.14 12.82 -25.60
C SER A 817 -39.80 13.57 -25.57
N LYS A 818 -38.69 12.93 -25.96
CA LYS A 818 -37.36 13.59 -26.00
C LYS A 818 -37.35 14.79 -26.95
N ALA A 819 -37.89 14.64 -28.17
CA ALA A 819 -38.00 15.74 -29.15
C ALA A 819 -38.91 16.90 -28.70
N ARG A 820 -39.78 16.71 -27.69
CA ARG A 820 -40.58 17.79 -27.07
C ARG A 820 -39.89 18.45 -25.88
N ALA A 821 -38.97 17.76 -25.21
CA ALA A 821 -38.13 18.35 -24.16
C ALA A 821 -37.03 19.23 -24.78
N GLU A 822 -36.40 18.75 -25.86
CA GLU A 822 -35.37 19.49 -26.61
C GLU A 822 -35.97 20.79 -27.19
N ALA A 823 -37.15 20.71 -27.82
CA ALA A 823 -37.87 21.87 -28.35
C ALA A 823 -38.44 22.84 -27.29
N ALA A 824 -38.26 22.57 -25.99
CA ALA A 824 -38.70 23.44 -24.89
C ALA A 824 -37.55 24.21 -24.22
N MET A 825 -36.28 23.93 -24.59
CA MET A 825 -35.10 24.62 -24.03
C MET A 825 -34.56 25.74 -24.94
N ASP A 826 -34.86 25.73 -26.24
CA ASP A 826 -34.44 26.79 -27.17
C ASP A 826 -35.24 28.11 -27.04
N ASP A 827 -36.38 28.11 -26.33
CA ASP A 827 -37.32 29.25 -26.27
C ASP A 827 -37.09 30.20 -25.07
N PHE A 828 -36.15 29.87 -24.16
CA PHE A 828 -35.81 30.68 -22.97
C PHE A 828 -34.35 31.14 -22.95
N GLY A 829 -34.01 32.04 -23.88
CA GLY A 829 -32.67 32.62 -23.97
C GLY A 829 -32.40 33.75 -22.98
N GLY A 830 -31.33 33.60 -22.17
CA GLY A 830 -30.56 34.72 -21.62
C GLY A 830 -30.99 35.28 -20.26
N GLY A 831 -30.02 35.40 -19.34
CA GLY A 831 -30.17 36.06 -18.04
C GLY A 831 -29.93 35.12 -16.86
N GLY A 832 -28.80 35.26 -16.18
CA GLY A 832 -28.49 34.47 -14.99
C GLY A 832 -29.11 35.07 -13.71
N PHE A 833 -29.57 34.20 -12.81
CA PHE A 833 -29.89 34.55 -11.43
C PHE A 833 -29.61 33.35 -10.51
N ASN A 834 -29.10 33.61 -9.30
CA ASN A 834 -28.99 32.59 -8.25
C ASN A 834 -30.37 32.20 -7.73
N MET A 835 -30.58 30.91 -7.44
CA MET A 835 -31.50 30.51 -6.37
C MET A 835 -31.17 29.12 -5.83
N GLU A 836 -31.25 28.97 -4.51
CA GLU A 836 -31.42 27.67 -3.87
C GLU A 836 -32.77 27.08 -4.30
N MET A 837 -32.83 25.77 -4.58
CA MET A 837 -34.11 25.07 -4.78
C MET A 837 -34.28 23.96 -3.75
N ASN A 838 -35.49 23.92 -3.18
CA ASN A 838 -35.81 23.20 -1.96
C ASN A 838 -36.43 21.82 -2.26
N GLU A 839 -36.37 20.89 -1.31
CA GLU A 839 -36.64 19.44 -1.51
C GLU A 839 -38.05 19.10 -2.04
N ALA A 840 -39.01 20.01 -1.88
CA ALA A 840 -40.40 19.85 -2.30
C ALA A 840 -40.57 19.51 -3.80
N ALA A 841 -39.63 19.88 -4.67
CA ALA A 841 -39.71 19.57 -6.10
C ALA A 841 -39.50 18.07 -6.41
N LEU A 842 -38.68 17.36 -5.63
CA LEU A 842 -38.32 15.96 -5.92
C LEU A 842 -39.44 15.00 -5.48
N ALA A 843 -40.12 15.30 -4.37
CA ALA A 843 -41.26 14.53 -3.88
C ALA A 843 -42.46 14.47 -4.86
N ALA A 844 -42.59 15.47 -5.73
CA ALA A 844 -43.69 15.56 -6.71
C ALA A 844 -43.55 14.56 -7.87
N SER A 845 -42.34 14.23 -8.32
CA SER A 845 -42.14 13.36 -9.49
C SER A 845 -42.42 11.89 -9.18
N ILE A 846 -42.03 11.43 -7.99
CA ILE A 846 -42.19 10.04 -7.51
C ILE A 846 -43.68 9.65 -7.49
N LYS A 847 -44.57 10.58 -7.11
CA LYS A 847 -46.01 10.32 -7.00
C LYS A 847 -46.69 10.07 -8.35
N TYR A 848 -46.17 10.60 -9.46
CA TYR A 848 -46.78 10.43 -10.79
C TYR A 848 -46.44 9.07 -11.44
N SER A 849 -45.41 8.37 -10.95
CA SER A 849 -45.02 7.06 -11.48
C SER A 849 -45.91 5.91 -10.99
N SER A 850 -46.58 6.05 -9.84
CA SER A 850 -47.32 4.93 -9.22
C SER A 850 -48.74 4.74 -9.75
N GLU A 851 -49.32 5.73 -10.44
CA GLU A 851 -50.69 5.66 -10.93
C GLU A 851 -50.83 4.94 -12.29
N THR A 852 -49.74 4.71 -13.03
CA THR A 852 -49.80 4.15 -14.40
C THR A 852 -49.80 2.62 -14.49
N GLU A 853 -49.39 1.87 -13.46
CA GLU A 853 -49.38 0.39 -13.52
C GLU A 853 -50.70 -0.28 -13.05
N ARG A 854 -51.63 0.46 -12.42
CA ARG A 854 -52.86 -0.15 -11.85
C ARG A 854 -54.01 -0.36 -12.84
N SER A 855 -53.79 -0.14 -14.14
CA SER A 855 -54.81 -0.20 -15.19
C SER A 855 -54.71 -1.45 -16.08
N SER A 856 -55.05 -2.64 -15.55
CA SER A 856 -55.25 -3.85 -16.38
C SER A 856 -55.97 -5.04 -15.70
N ARG A 857 -57.20 -4.85 -15.19
CA ARG A 857 -58.19 -5.95 -15.01
C ARG A 857 -59.64 -5.41 -14.96
N PRO A 858 -60.65 -6.16 -15.44
CA PRO A 858 -61.97 -5.59 -15.76
C PRO A 858 -63.00 -5.63 -14.62
N ASP A 859 -63.97 -4.74 -14.75
CA ASP A 859 -65.23 -4.49 -14.02
C ASP A 859 -65.72 -5.46 -12.92
N GLY A 860 -65.99 -4.90 -11.74
CA GLY A 860 -66.68 -5.54 -10.61
C GLY A 860 -67.44 -4.52 -9.74
N LYS A 861 -68.73 -4.33 -10.03
CA LYS A 861 -69.64 -3.25 -9.55
C LYS A 861 -69.69 -2.95 -8.03
N HIS A 862 -70.16 -1.72 -7.75
CA HIS A 862 -70.97 -1.21 -6.60
C HIS A 862 -70.31 -0.40 -5.44
N GLN A 863 -70.59 0.92 -5.51
CA GLN A 863 -71.13 1.82 -4.46
C GLN A 863 -70.32 2.25 -3.22
N LEU A 864 -70.04 3.57 -3.20
CA LEU A 864 -70.42 4.57 -2.18
C LEU A 864 -70.10 4.31 -0.69
N ASN A 865 -69.29 5.21 -0.10
CA ASN A 865 -69.81 6.38 0.63
C ASN A 865 -68.71 7.42 0.93
N ASP A 866 -69.08 8.70 1.01
CA ASP A 866 -68.28 9.75 1.68
C ASP A 866 -68.26 9.54 3.20
N TYR A 867 -67.30 10.11 3.92
CA TYR A 867 -67.59 10.88 5.14
C TYR A 867 -66.44 11.82 5.59
N GLU A 868 -66.78 13.10 5.68
CA GLU A 868 -66.23 14.24 6.46
C GLU A 868 -64.73 14.52 6.67
N LEU A 869 -64.42 15.82 6.49
CA LEU A 869 -63.27 16.52 7.06
C LEU A 869 -63.35 16.64 8.59
N ARG A 870 -62.21 16.72 9.27
CA ARG A 870 -62.01 17.71 10.34
C ARG A 870 -60.56 18.18 10.50
N LYS A 871 -60.40 19.32 11.19
CA LYS A 871 -59.14 19.98 11.54
C LYS A 871 -58.68 19.57 12.94
N GLU A 872 -57.54 20.17 13.34
CA GLU A 872 -56.88 20.20 14.66
C GLU A 872 -55.70 19.21 14.75
N GLY A 873 -54.56 19.57 15.37
CA GLY A 873 -54.17 20.90 15.85
C GLY A 873 -53.09 20.85 16.94
N ASP A 874 -51.93 21.45 16.63
CA ASP A 874 -50.82 21.84 17.53
C ASP A 874 -50.05 20.73 18.30
N ASP A 875 -48.79 21.07 18.63
CA ASP A 875 -47.77 20.48 19.53
C ASP A 875 -47.52 18.93 19.48
N ASP A 876 -46.28 18.42 19.31
CA ASP A 876 -44.95 18.88 19.77
C ASP A 876 -43.84 18.51 18.73
#